data_AF-A0A9P4RBS7-F1
#
_entry.id   AF-A0A9P4RBS7-F1
#
_cell.length_a   1.000
_cell.length_b   1.000
_cell.length_c   1.000
_cell.angle_alpha   90.00
_cell.angle_beta   90.00
_cell.angle_gamma   90.00
#
_symmetry.space_group_name_H-M   'P 1'
#
loop_
_entity.id
_entity.type
_entity.pdbx_description
1 polymer ?
#
loop_
_entity_poly.entity_id
_entity_poly.type
_entity_poly.pdbx_seq_one_letter_code
_entity_poly.pdbx_strand_id
1 'polypeptide(L)'
;MGFAFGRHKRDVDAEKHLKRLHATTPWIESPLKGADDEKLVFAQRHEANSAELFYDLFFVANLATFTTYHSITDMQYLVAYIGFFAILWSTWFQSVLHDVRFARDSIYERVCKTIQFITFVGLALVGSNFNPTKKGSNTNFRILCYVLVISRALLAIQYLVVLFYIAAAKFSKLFLPLGLIVGIYSIAAIVFGVMTPAFQEVEKPNRAIYSVWYVVMILESAGVVIISCIWRMLSFKKTHLMERMSLLTLIVIGEGAIGVTKTVSRMMGKSGLDPESCGLIMCIIMVLVLIWALYFDNFPHGHYGTIRQQIWSLLHFPLQLAIVGVVEGSQQVALARYVLKNYIKIEKSIVDYCVNQNLDGAKLRDSLYKLVDYWQFDSKIETYGFAEYIGEIVDQVGNSTGICSPANATEYSNTGEWPFEFYNITMSMFDGVFQGLGMKLPIDKLEMSNASEIAVKSWKIVYLYYWISFCLLIATLIIFLFLIRRHKADLFDFVSVIARLVALIIGGILIALVANQEALFTFIGSPGVLPTCLALLFLILVFDKISAVFCNWRLLKSGQPYALEREEHEHHEGGHGHGEAHEHAHASGHAHHDSMASHRKSARWSTYSDTEPLTGATSYEGGGQAYVMSPLMSPPMMSPPVPSPNPLAPSPSHAPGGYMPVSGGQNYGA
;
A
#
# COMPACT_ATOMS: atom_id res chain seq x y z
N MET A 1 -42.04 17.58 -48.28
CA MET A 1 -41.00 17.45 -47.23
C MET A 1 -41.61 17.91 -45.92
N GLY A 2 -42.05 16.99 -45.08
CA GLY A 2 -42.60 17.29 -43.76
C GLY A 2 -41.86 16.44 -42.73
N PHE A 3 -41.04 17.06 -41.90
CA PHE A 3 -40.34 16.39 -40.80
C PHE A 3 -41.18 16.54 -39.54
N ALA A 4 -41.81 15.45 -39.12
CA ALA A 4 -42.45 15.32 -37.81
C ALA A 4 -41.37 15.00 -36.76
N PHE A 5 -41.10 15.94 -35.85
CA PHE A 5 -40.29 15.68 -34.66
C PHE A 5 -41.16 15.07 -33.57
N GLY A 6 -41.07 13.75 -33.39
CA GLY A 6 -41.64 13.07 -32.24
C GLY A 6 -40.93 13.51 -30.95
N ARG A 7 -41.62 14.30 -30.12
CA ARG A 7 -41.18 14.65 -28.77
C ARG A 7 -41.43 13.45 -27.85
N HIS A 8 -40.47 12.53 -27.74
CA HIS A 8 -40.42 11.62 -26.60
C HIS A 8 -40.11 12.47 -25.36
N LYS A 9 -41.10 12.69 -24.48
CA LYS A 9 -40.83 13.24 -23.14
C LYS A 9 -39.91 12.24 -22.44
N ARG A 10 -38.76 12.69 -21.97
CA ARG A 10 -37.87 11.86 -21.15
C ARG A 10 -38.56 11.67 -19.80
N ASP A 11 -38.55 10.47 -19.25
CA ASP A 11 -39.21 10.18 -17.96
C ASP A 11 -38.71 11.08 -16.82
N VAL A 12 -37.49 11.59 -16.94
CA VAL A 12 -36.89 12.58 -16.02
C VAL A 12 -37.68 13.90 -15.96
N ASP A 13 -38.40 14.27 -17.02
CA ASP A 13 -39.24 15.46 -17.06
C ASP A 13 -40.61 15.25 -16.38
N ALA A 14 -40.98 14.01 -16.04
CA ALA A 14 -42.24 13.70 -15.38
C ALA A 14 -42.29 14.22 -13.94
N GLU A 15 -41.16 14.22 -13.23
CA GLU A 15 -41.08 14.62 -11.81
C GLU A 15 -40.74 16.10 -11.60
N LYS A 16 -40.45 16.85 -12.67
CA LYS A 16 -40.00 18.25 -12.60
C LYS A 16 -41.03 19.22 -11.99
N HIS A 17 -42.29 18.82 -11.94
CA HIS A 17 -43.38 19.57 -11.32
C HIS A 17 -43.49 19.33 -9.80
N LEU A 18 -42.79 18.32 -9.27
CA LEU A 18 -42.77 18.01 -7.84
C LEU A 18 -41.74 18.89 -7.13
N LYS A 19 -42.08 19.37 -5.93
CA LYS A 19 -41.11 20.03 -5.06
C LYS A 19 -40.16 18.96 -4.53
N ARG A 20 -38.85 19.16 -4.72
CA ARG A 20 -37.83 18.25 -4.21
C ARG A 20 -37.87 18.24 -2.68
N LEU A 21 -38.22 17.09 -2.10
CA LEU A 21 -37.98 16.86 -0.69
C LEU A 21 -36.49 16.64 -0.50
N HIS A 22 -35.82 17.55 0.22
CA HIS A 22 -34.40 17.38 0.50
C HIS A 22 -34.21 16.23 1.49
N ALA A 23 -33.34 15.28 1.15
CA ALA A 23 -32.93 14.25 2.07
C ALA A 23 -32.21 14.89 3.26
N THR A 24 -32.76 14.76 4.46
CA THR A 24 -32.14 15.22 5.70
C THR A 24 -31.47 14.04 6.40
N THR A 25 -30.23 14.20 6.86
CA THR A 25 -29.54 13.18 7.65
C THR A 25 -30.16 13.10 9.05
N PRO A 26 -30.66 11.93 9.50
CA PRO A 26 -31.21 11.78 10.83
C PRO A 26 -30.11 11.95 11.90
N TRP A 27 -30.50 12.43 13.09
CA TRP A 27 -29.58 12.57 14.23
C TRP A 27 -28.98 11.22 14.66
N ILE A 28 -29.84 10.23 14.81
CA ILE A 28 -29.49 8.84 15.06
C ILE A 28 -30.51 7.95 14.34
N GLU A 29 -30.05 7.05 13.49
CA GLU A 29 -30.92 6.09 12.81
C GLU A 29 -30.89 4.76 13.56
N SER A 30 -32.05 4.12 13.75
CA SER A 30 -32.11 2.82 14.40
C SER A 30 -31.33 1.78 13.58
N PRO A 31 -30.40 1.04 14.19
CA PRO A 31 -29.65 -0.03 13.50
C PRO A 31 -30.55 -1.20 13.07
N LEU A 32 -31.80 -1.25 13.55
CA LEU A 32 -32.79 -2.28 13.19
C LEU A 32 -33.55 -1.95 11.89
N LYS A 33 -33.42 -0.73 11.36
CA LYS A 33 -34.15 -0.28 10.17
C LYS A 33 -33.52 -0.92 8.91
N GLY A 34 -34.10 -2.01 8.43
CA GLY A 34 -33.59 -2.85 7.34
C GLY A 34 -33.16 -4.27 7.74
N ALA A 35 -33.40 -4.67 9.00
CA ALA A 35 -33.26 -6.06 9.41
C ALA A 35 -34.38 -6.91 8.78
N ASP A 36 -34.03 -8.09 8.25
CA ASP A 36 -35.01 -9.07 7.77
C ASP A 36 -35.64 -9.73 8.99
N ASP A 37 -36.90 -9.39 9.32
CA ASP A 37 -37.61 -9.85 10.52
C ASP A 37 -37.75 -11.38 10.58
N GLU A 38 -37.75 -12.08 9.44
CA GLU A 38 -37.88 -13.54 9.37
C GLU A 38 -36.55 -14.26 9.59
N LYS A 39 -35.43 -13.68 9.13
CA LYS A 39 -34.09 -14.28 9.24
C LYS A 39 -33.25 -13.69 10.37
N LEU A 40 -33.71 -12.60 11.00
CA LEU A 40 -33.00 -11.84 12.04
C LEU A 40 -31.55 -11.53 11.63
N VAL A 41 -31.35 -11.26 10.34
CA VAL A 41 -30.08 -10.82 9.76
C VAL A 41 -30.22 -9.33 9.49
N PHE A 42 -29.28 -8.54 10.01
CA PHE A 42 -29.09 -7.14 9.65
C PHE A 42 -28.63 -7.11 8.17
N ALA A 43 -29.58 -7.13 7.23
CA ALA A 43 -29.31 -7.11 5.80
C ALA A 43 -28.96 -5.68 5.37
N GLN A 44 -27.75 -5.27 5.72
CA GLN A 44 -27.32 -3.88 5.68
C GLN A 44 -26.56 -3.58 4.39
N ARG A 45 -27.32 -3.29 3.32
CA ARG A 45 -26.86 -2.76 2.02
C ARG A 45 -25.92 -3.69 1.24
N HIS A 46 -26.03 -3.65 -0.09
CA HIS A 46 -25.17 -4.45 -0.96
C HIS A 46 -23.80 -3.79 -1.20
N GLU A 47 -23.72 -2.46 -1.05
CA GLU A 47 -22.57 -1.64 -1.45
C GLU A 47 -21.97 -0.84 -0.28
N ALA A 48 -20.67 -0.60 -0.35
CA ALA A 48 -19.92 0.22 0.60
C ALA A 48 -20.28 1.71 0.51
N ASN A 49 -20.36 2.38 1.66
CA ASN A 49 -20.64 3.82 1.72
C ASN A 49 -19.36 4.64 1.43
N SER A 50 -19.50 5.84 0.86
CA SER A 50 -18.35 6.72 0.57
C SER A 50 -17.51 7.08 1.81
N ALA A 51 -18.16 7.18 2.98
CA ALA A 51 -17.48 7.40 4.25
C ALA A 51 -16.62 6.20 4.72
N GLU A 52 -17.01 4.98 4.35
CA GLU A 52 -16.26 3.75 4.67
C GLU A 52 -15.01 3.66 3.80
N LEU A 53 -15.14 3.97 2.51
CA LEU A 53 -14.00 4.06 1.60
C LEU A 53 -13.03 5.18 2.04
N PHE A 54 -13.55 6.34 2.46
CA PHE A 54 -12.73 7.43 2.97
C PHE A 54 -11.93 7.05 4.23
N TYR A 55 -12.49 6.19 5.09
CA TYR A 55 -11.75 5.63 6.22
C TYR A 55 -10.59 4.72 5.80
N ASP A 56 -10.80 3.90 4.78
CA ASP A 56 -9.76 3.02 4.24
C ASP A 56 -8.59 3.83 3.64
N LEU A 57 -8.85 5.06 3.15
CA LEU A 57 -7.79 5.98 2.71
C LEU A 57 -6.89 6.46 3.86
N PHE A 58 -7.41 6.65 5.07
CA PHE A 58 -6.58 7.01 6.23
C PHE A 58 -5.66 5.86 6.66
N PHE A 59 -6.12 4.61 6.51
CA PHE A 59 -5.29 3.43 6.73
C PHE A 59 -4.08 3.42 5.81
N VAL A 60 -4.29 3.62 4.50
CA VAL A 60 -3.17 3.58 3.54
C VAL A 60 -2.26 4.80 3.67
N ALA A 61 -2.78 5.98 4.03
CA ALA A 61 -1.96 7.16 4.29
C ALA A 61 -0.99 6.95 5.47
N ASN A 62 -1.47 6.26 6.52
CA ASN A 62 -0.64 5.83 7.65
C ASN A 62 0.46 4.86 7.20
N LEU A 63 0.09 3.86 6.41
CA LEU A 63 1.03 2.88 5.86
C LEU A 63 2.11 3.55 5.01
N ALA A 64 1.73 4.42 4.07
CA ALA A 64 2.66 5.13 3.18
C ALA A 64 3.62 6.05 3.95
N THR A 65 3.11 6.71 4.99
CA THR A 65 3.93 7.53 5.89
C THR A 65 4.95 6.64 6.62
N PHE A 66 4.49 5.53 7.19
CA PHE A 66 5.35 4.59 7.91
C PHE A 66 6.46 4.02 7.01
N THR A 67 6.11 3.53 5.82
CA THR A 67 7.05 3.04 4.80
C THR A 67 8.11 4.09 4.43
N THR A 68 7.74 5.37 4.39
CA THR A 68 8.67 6.45 4.07
C THR A 68 9.69 6.72 5.19
N TYR A 69 9.29 6.60 6.46
CA TYR A 69 10.18 6.83 7.60
C TYR A 69 10.99 5.61 8.03
N HIS A 70 10.48 4.40 7.81
CA HIS A 70 11.09 3.14 8.22
C HIS A 70 11.50 2.30 7.00
N SER A 71 12.57 2.71 6.33
CA SER A 71 13.19 1.86 5.30
C SER A 71 13.64 0.53 5.92
N ILE A 72 13.25 -0.58 5.29
CA ILE A 72 13.51 -1.95 5.78
C ILE A 72 14.98 -2.31 5.50
N THR A 73 15.89 -1.74 6.27
CA THR A 73 17.34 -1.96 6.14
C THR A 73 17.87 -3.02 7.10
N ASP A 74 17.13 -3.32 8.18
CA ASP A 74 17.48 -4.31 9.20
C ASP A 74 16.33 -5.21 9.61
N MET A 75 16.67 -6.35 10.19
CA MET A 75 15.71 -7.28 10.79
C MET A 75 14.87 -6.64 11.91
N GLN A 76 15.47 -5.75 12.70
CA GLN A 76 14.73 -5.04 13.75
C GLN A 76 13.69 -4.08 13.18
N TYR A 77 14.04 -3.37 12.10
CA TYR A 77 13.12 -2.50 11.38
C TYR A 77 12.03 -3.31 10.67
N LEU A 78 12.35 -4.48 10.12
CA LEU A 78 11.36 -5.40 9.54
C LEU A 78 10.35 -5.89 10.59
N VAL A 79 10.80 -6.30 11.77
CA VAL A 79 9.90 -6.72 12.86
C VAL A 79 9.05 -5.55 13.36
N ALA A 80 9.64 -4.34 13.47
CA ALA A 80 8.90 -3.13 13.80
C ALA A 80 7.83 -2.82 12.74
N TYR A 81 8.14 -3.01 11.45
CA TYR A 81 7.21 -2.82 10.34
C TYR A 81 6.02 -3.77 10.42
N ILE A 82 6.28 -5.07 10.57
CA ILE A 82 5.22 -6.09 10.72
C ILE A 82 4.36 -5.79 11.96
N GLY A 83 5.00 -5.39 13.06
CA GLY A 83 4.31 -5.02 14.30
C GLY A 83 3.39 -3.82 14.14
N PHE A 84 3.87 -2.74 13.52
CA PHE A 84 3.05 -1.55 13.27
C PHE A 84 1.93 -1.82 12.26
N PHE A 85 2.20 -2.58 11.20
CA PHE A 85 1.16 -3.03 10.27
C PHE A 85 0.07 -3.85 10.99
N ALA A 86 0.44 -4.73 11.91
CA ALA A 86 -0.52 -5.49 12.71
C ALA A 86 -1.39 -4.60 13.60
N ILE A 87 -0.82 -3.55 14.20
CA ILE A 87 -1.59 -2.56 14.97
C ILE A 87 -2.58 -1.84 14.07
N LEU A 88 -2.11 -1.25 12.96
CA LEU A 88 -2.95 -0.53 11.99
C LEU A 88 -4.09 -1.42 11.48
N TRP A 89 -3.76 -2.65 11.07
CA TRP A 89 -4.72 -3.58 10.48
C TRP A 89 -5.74 -4.05 11.51
N SER A 90 -5.32 -4.36 12.74
CA SER A 90 -6.23 -4.77 13.81
C SER A 90 -7.22 -3.65 14.17
N THR A 91 -6.74 -2.41 14.30
CA THR A 91 -7.60 -1.24 14.57
C THR A 91 -8.59 -0.98 13.45
N TRP A 92 -8.13 -1.06 12.20
CA TRP A 92 -9.00 -0.94 11.02
C TRP A 92 -10.05 -2.06 11.01
N PHE A 93 -9.61 -3.32 11.08
CA PHE A 93 -10.45 -4.50 10.94
C PHE A 93 -11.64 -4.47 11.89
N GLN A 94 -11.40 -4.18 13.16
CA GLN A 94 -12.47 -4.17 14.15
C GLN A 94 -13.46 -3.00 13.99
N SER A 95 -12.97 -1.84 13.53
CA SER A 95 -13.83 -0.73 13.16
C SER A 95 -14.72 -1.11 11.98
N VAL A 96 -14.15 -1.79 10.97
CA VAL A 96 -14.90 -2.33 9.83
C VAL A 96 -15.92 -3.38 10.25
N LEU A 97 -15.59 -4.29 11.18
CA LEU A 97 -16.55 -5.28 11.68
C LEU A 97 -17.77 -4.63 12.34
N HIS A 98 -17.58 -3.49 13.03
CA HIS A 98 -18.69 -2.71 13.56
C HIS A 98 -19.49 -2.05 12.43
N ASP A 99 -18.81 -1.35 11.52
CA ASP A 99 -19.46 -0.59 10.45
C ASP A 99 -20.37 -1.46 9.59
N VAL A 100 -19.82 -2.58 9.14
CA VAL A 100 -20.50 -3.50 8.23
C VAL A 100 -21.76 -4.10 8.87
N ARG A 101 -21.84 -4.14 10.20
CA ARG A 101 -22.99 -4.67 10.94
C ARG A 101 -24.02 -3.63 11.34
N PHE A 102 -23.58 -2.41 11.64
CA PHE A 102 -24.43 -1.44 12.35
C PHE A 102 -24.35 -0.01 11.81
N ALA A 103 -23.36 0.35 10.97
CA ALA A 103 -23.23 1.73 10.49
C ALA A 103 -24.39 2.13 9.57
N ARG A 104 -25.14 3.12 10.03
CA ARG A 104 -26.21 3.81 9.30
C ARG A 104 -25.85 5.28 9.20
N ASP A 105 -26.04 5.88 8.03
CA ASP A 105 -25.65 7.27 7.81
C ASP A 105 -26.51 8.18 8.70
N SER A 106 -25.87 8.75 9.73
CA SER A 106 -26.48 9.59 10.75
C SER A 106 -25.43 10.55 11.30
N ILE A 107 -25.87 11.63 11.95
CA ILE A 107 -24.95 12.61 12.55
C ILE A 107 -24.07 11.93 13.61
N TYR A 108 -24.67 11.06 14.45
CA TYR A 108 -23.94 10.27 15.43
C TYR A 108 -22.81 9.45 14.78
N GLU A 109 -23.12 8.68 13.74
CA GLU A 109 -22.13 7.83 13.08
C GLU A 109 -21.01 8.66 12.42
N ARG A 110 -21.35 9.83 11.84
CA ARG A 110 -20.35 10.75 11.28
C ARG A 110 -19.41 11.32 12.35
N VAL A 111 -19.92 11.63 13.55
CA VAL A 111 -19.08 12.08 14.68
C VAL A 111 -18.17 10.95 15.14
N CYS A 112 -18.70 9.73 15.31
CA CYS A 112 -17.88 8.57 15.65
C CYS A 112 -16.79 8.32 14.59
N LYS A 113 -17.14 8.38 13.30
CA LYS A 113 -16.18 8.29 12.19
C LYS A 113 -15.09 9.36 12.25
N THR A 114 -15.46 10.59 12.59
CA THR A 114 -14.50 11.69 12.76
C THR A 114 -13.50 11.39 13.88
N ILE A 115 -13.96 10.84 15.01
CA ILE A 115 -13.08 10.42 16.10
C ILE A 115 -12.15 9.29 15.62
N GLN A 116 -12.66 8.33 14.84
CA GLN A 116 -11.83 7.27 14.26
C GLN A 116 -10.75 7.83 13.30
N PHE A 117 -11.05 8.87 12.52
CA PHE A 117 -10.03 9.55 11.70
C PHE A 117 -8.93 10.18 12.56
N ILE A 118 -9.31 10.86 13.66
CA ILE A 118 -8.35 11.44 14.61
C ILE A 118 -7.47 10.36 15.23
N THR A 119 -8.05 9.21 15.59
CA THR A 119 -7.29 8.04 16.06
C THR A 119 -6.25 7.59 15.04
N PHE A 120 -6.61 7.51 13.75
CA PHE A 120 -5.66 7.13 12.69
C PHE A 120 -4.57 8.17 12.47
N VAL A 121 -4.85 9.46 12.60
CA VAL A 121 -3.80 10.50 12.59
C VAL A 121 -2.87 10.33 13.79
N GLY A 122 -3.41 9.97 14.96
CA GLY A 122 -2.63 9.61 16.14
C GLY A 122 -1.69 8.42 15.91
N LEU A 123 -2.16 7.38 15.21
CA LEU A 123 -1.31 6.24 14.83
C LEU A 123 -0.16 6.66 13.90
N ALA A 124 -0.39 7.62 12.99
CA ALA A 124 0.65 8.13 12.09
C ALA A 124 1.78 8.84 12.85
N LEU A 125 1.41 9.62 13.88
CA LEU A 125 2.37 10.31 14.75
C LEU A 125 3.28 9.33 15.51
N VAL A 126 2.71 8.23 16.02
CA VAL A 126 3.49 7.17 16.67
C VAL A 126 4.36 6.45 15.64
N GLY A 127 3.80 6.19 14.45
CA GLY A 127 4.44 5.47 13.37
C GLY A 127 5.75 6.10 12.90
N SER A 128 5.93 7.42 12.96
CA SER A 128 7.16 8.07 12.49
C SER A 128 8.42 7.72 13.30
N ASN A 129 8.26 7.31 14.56
CA ASN A 129 9.35 6.97 15.49
C ASN A 129 9.14 5.61 16.18
N PHE A 130 8.34 4.73 15.59
CA PHE A 130 8.00 3.44 16.19
C PHE A 130 9.19 2.47 16.11
N ASN A 131 9.88 2.29 17.25
CA ASN A 131 10.91 1.26 17.36
C ASN A 131 10.78 0.49 18.69
N PRO A 132 10.14 -0.68 18.69
CA PRO A 132 9.95 -1.49 19.89
C PRO A 132 11.24 -2.19 20.36
N THR A 133 12.32 -2.17 19.57
CA THR A 133 13.57 -2.90 19.88
C THR A 133 14.68 -2.00 20.43
N LYS A 134 14.71 -0.71 20.04
CA LYS A 134 15.57 0.29 20.67
C LYS A 134 14.91 0.82 21.95
N LYS A 135 15.71 1.42 22.85
CA LYS A 135 15.20 2.19 24.00
C LYS A 135 14.46 3.42 23.46
N GLY A 136 13.23 3.24 23.01
CA GLY A 136 12.43 4.31 22.42
C GLY A 136 12.05 5.37 23.44
N SER A 137 11.70 6.56 22.93
CA SER A 137 11.10 7.62 23.75
C SER A 137 9.79 7.12 24.35
N ASN A 138 9.71 7.11 25.67
CA ASN A 138 8.53 6.71 26.43
C ASN A 138 7.26 7.46 25.99
N THR A 139 7.41 8.66 25.43
CA THR A 139 6.31 9.51 24.95
C THR A 139 5.53 8.92 23.78
N ASN A 140 6.20 8.36 22.77
CA ASN A 140 5.52 7.81 21.59
C ASN A 140 4.65 6.60 21.94
N PHE A 141 5.14 5.76 22.85
CA PHE A 141 4.40 4.60 23.34
C PHE A 141 3.22 5.00 24.23
N ARG A 142 3.34 6.08 25.01
CA ARG A 142 2.20 6.66 25.74
C ARG A 142 1.12 7.16 24.79
N ILE A 143 1.51 7.85 23.71
CA ILE A 143 0.57 8.30 22.67
C ILE A 143 -0.12 7.08 22.04
N LEU A 144 0.61 6.01 21.74
CA LEU A 144 0.03 4.77 21.22
C LEU A 144 -1.04 4.20 22.17
N CYS A 145 -0.74 4.10 23.47
CA CYS A 145 -1.71 3.64 24.46
C CYS A 145 -2.96 4.52 24.49
N TYR A 146 -2.81 5.86 24.50
CA TYR A 146 -3.97 6.75 24.46
C TYR A 146 -4.81 6.58 23.19
N VAL A 147 -4.17 6.46 22.03
CA VAL A 147 -4.83 6.25 20.75
C VAL A 147 -5.61 4.93 20.75
N LEU A 148 -5.01 3.84 21.27
CA LEU A 148 -5.69 2.55 21.41
C LEU A 148 -6.85 2.61 22.40
N VAL A 149 -6.69 3.28 23.55
CA VAL A 149 -7.78 3.50 24.52
C VAL A 149 -8.94 4.24 23.89
N ILE A 150 -8.68 5.34 23.17
CA ILE A 150 -9.72 6.12 22.48
C ILE A 150 -10.45 5.24 21.46
N SER A 151 -9.72 4.47 20.66
CA SER A 151 -10.31 3.53 19.70
C SER A 151 -11.24 2.52 20.38
N ARG A 152 -10.81 1.92 21.50
CA ARG A 152 -11.57 0.84 22.19
C ARG A 152 -12.76 1.37 22.95
N ALA A 153 -12.59 2.51 23.62
CA ALA A 153 -13.66 3.20 24.30
C ALA A 153 -14.75 3.62 23.30
N LEU A 154 -14.36 4.15 22.13
CA LEU A 154 -15.30 4.52 21.09
C LEU A 154 -16.08 3.30 20.58
N LEU A 155 -15.40 2.19 20.26
CA LEU A 155 -16.08 0.95 19.85
C LEU A 155 -17.03 0.44 20.94
N ALA A 156 -16.60 0.43 22.21
CA ALA A 156 -17.46 0.05 23.33
C ALA A 156 -18.73 0.93 23.42
N ILE A 157 -18.60 2.25 23.23
CA ILE A 157 -19.74 3.17 23.17
C ILE A 157 -20.66 2.85 21.99
N GLN A 158 -20.11 2.64 20.79
CA GLN A 158 -20.91 2.32 19.61
C GLN A 158 -21.70 1.02 19.79
N TYR A 159 -21.06 -0.04 20.30
CA TYR A 159 -21.73 -1.30 20.61
C TYR A 159 -22.76 -1.16 21.75
N LEU A 160 -22.54 -0.28 22.73
CA LEU A 160 -23.49 0.01 23.80
C LEU A 160 -24.74 0.73 23.27
N VAL A 161 -24.58 1.69 22.37
CA VAL A 161 -25.71 2.38 21.72
C VAL A 161 -26.56 1.37 20.94
N VAL A 162 -25.93 0.46 20.20
CA VAL A 162 -26.67 -0.64 19.52
C VAL A 162 -27.40 -1.53 20.53
N LEU A 163 -26.76 -1.88 21.65
CA LEU A 163 -27.38 -2.66 22.72
C LEU A 163 -28.62 -1.98 23.30
N PHE A 164 -28.58 -0.66 23.48
CA PHE A 164 -29.72 0.13 23.95
C PHE A 164 -30.91 0.05 22.99
N TYR A 165 -30.70 0.21 21.68
CA TYR A 165 -31.77 0.08 20.68
C TYR A 165 -32.35 -1.33 20.61
N ILE A 166 -31.52 -2.36 20.72
CA ILE A 166 -31.96 -3.76 20.73
C ILE A 166 -32.73 -4.09 22.01
N ALA A 167 -32.31 -3.55 23.16
CA ALA A 167 -33.01 -3.69 24.43
C ALA A 167 -34.38 -3.00 24.40
N ALA A 168 -34.45 -1.79 23.83
CA ALA A 168 -35.71 -1.07 23.63
C ALA A 168 -36.68 -1.85 22.72
N ALA A 169 -36.16 -2.56 21.71
CA ALA A 169 -36.92 -3.43 20.81
C ALA A 169 -37.20 -4.85 21.37
N LYS A 170 -36.80 -5.16 22.62
CA LYS A 170 -37.04 -6.43 23.33
C LYS A 170 -36.49 -7.70 22.64
N PHE A 171 -35.40 -7.60 21.87
CA PHE A 171 -34.75 -8.78 21.27
C PHE A 171 -33.82 -9.50 22.27
N SER A 172 -34.38 -10.41 23.07
CA SER A 172 -33.67 -11.07 24.19
C SER A 172 -32.47 -11.93 23.77
N LYS A 173 -32.46 -12.50 22.55
CA LYS A 173 -31.39 -13.40 22.08
C LYS A 173 -30.09 -12.69 21.68
N LEU A 174 -30.11 -11.37 21.47
CA LEU A 174 -28.96 -10.58 21.02
C LEU A 174 -28.25 -9.83 22.16
N PHE A 175 -28.86 -9.76 23.34
CA PHE A 175 -28.32 -9.02 24.49
C PHE A 175 -27.01 -9.61 24.99
N LEU A 176 -26.94 -10.94 25.14
CA LEU A 176 -25.75 -11.64 25.63
C LEU A 176 -24.53 -11.49 24.70
N PRO A 177 -24.59 -11.83 23.39
CA PRO A 177 -23.40 -11.74 22.56
C PRO A 177 -22.91 -10.30 22.35
N LEU A 178 -23.82 -9.32 22.27
CA LEU A 178 -23.44 -7.92 22.13
C LEU A 178 -22.86 -7.36 23.43
N GLY A 179 -23.42 -7.74 24.59
CA GLY A 179 -22.87 -7.42 25.90
C GLY A 179 -21.46 -8.00 26.12
N LEU A 180 -21.19 -9.23 25.64
CA LEU A 180 -19.85 -9.80 25.67
C LEU A 180 -18.86 -9.00 24.82
N ILE A 181 -19.27 -8.53 23.62
CA ILE A 181 -18.43 -7.69 22.76
C ILE A 181 -18.12 -6.35 23.44
N VAL A 182 -19.12 -5.70 24.06
CA VAL A 182 -18.90 -4.48 24.86
C VAL A 182 -17.91 -4.74 25.99
N GLY A 183 -18.05 -5.87 26.68
CA GLY A 183 -17.14 -6.30 27.75
C GLY A 183 -15.70 -6.48 27.27
N ILE A 184 -15.49 -7.15 26.13
CA ILE A 184 -14.16 -7.34 25.53
C ILE A 184 -13.50 -5.99 25.22
N TYR A 185 -14.19 -5.08 24.53
CA TYR A 185 -13.62 -3.77 24.21
C TYR A 185 -13.38 -2.89 25.44
N SER A 186 -14.26 -2.97 26.45
CA SER A 186 -14.08 -2.24 27.72
C SER A 186 -12.88 -2.77 28.49
N ILE A 187 -12.70 -4.09 28.57
CA ILE A 187 -11.52 -4.70 29.19
C ILE A 187 -10.26 -4.31 28.44
N ALA A 188 -10.26 -4.36 27.10
CA ALA A 188 -9.13 -3.93 26.28
C ALA A 188 -8.78 -2.45 26.53
N ALA A 189 -9.79 -1.56 26.60
CA ALA A 189 -9.60 -0.15 26.92
C ALA A 189 -8.96 0.04 28.31
N ILE A 190 -9.44 -0.70 29.32
CA ILE A 190 -8.88 -0.64 30.68
C ILE A 190 -7.44 -1.15 30.69
N VAL A 191 -7.14 -2.26 30.02
CA VAL A 191 -5.78 -2.83 29.96
C VAL A 191 -4.81 -1.84 29.32
N PHE A 192 -5.16 -1.24 28.18
CA PHE A 192 -4.31 -0.21 27.55
C PHE A 192 -4.18 1.06 28.41
N GLY A 193 -5.25 1.44 29.13
CA GLY A 193 -5.24 2.55 30.08
C GLY A 193 -4.28 2.31 31.25
N VAL A 194 -4.35 1.13 31.87
CA VAL A 194 -3.47 0.73 32.99
C VAL A 194 -2.01 0.57 32.54
N MET A 195 -1.76 0.22 31.28
CA MET A 195 -0.40 0.19 30.73
C MET A 195 0.21 1.60 30.56
N THR A 196 -0.61 2.64 30.44
CA THR A 196 -0.14 4.03 30.20
C THR A 196 0.81 4.56 31.29
N PRO A 197 0.53 4.42 32.60
CA PRO A 197 1.45 4.83 33.66
C PRO A 197 2.72 3.95 33.76
N ALA A 198 2.71 2.72 33.24
CA ALA A 198 3.88 1.84 33.24
C ALA A 198 5.02 2.32 32.30
N PHE A 199 4.76 3.32 31.46
CA PHE A 199 5.76 4.00 30.62
C PHE A 199 6.27 5.32 31.23
N GLN A 200 6.20 5.48 32.56
CA GLN A 200 6.85 6.60 33.25
C GLN A 200 8.39 6.48 33.19
N GLU A 201 9.08 7.63 33.11
CA GLU A 201 10.46 7.80 32.65
C GLU A 201 11.56 7.05 33.42
N VAL A 202 11.24 6.40 34.55
CA VAL A 202 12.23 5.98 35.56
C VAL A 202 12.59 4.49 35.51
N GLU A 203 11.79 3.63 34.87
CA GLU A 203 12.07 2.18 34.87
C GLU A 203 12.46 1.62 33.50
N LYS A 204 13.46 0.72 33.52
CA LYS A 204 13.98 0.05 32.32
C LYS A 204 12.83 -0.73 31.66
N PRO A 205 12.45 -0.40 30.41
CA PRO A 205 11.34 -1.07 29.75
C PRO A 205 11.73 -2.53 29.45
N ASN A 206 11.09 -3.46 30.14
CA ASN A 206 11.24 -4.89 29.88
C ASN A 206 10.60 -5.21 28.52
N ARG A 207 11.31 -5.97 27.67
CA ARG A 207 10.79 -6.43 26.36
C ARG A 207 9.41 -7.10 26.46
N ALA A 208 9.09 -7.68 27.61
CA ALA A 208 7.81 -8.30 27.91
C ALA A 208 6.61 -7.34 27.82
N ILE A 209 6.80 -6.05 28.09
CA ILE A 209 5.71 -5.05 28.06
C ILE A 209 5.22 -4.83 26.63
N TYR A 210 6.11 -4.89 25.63
CA TYR A 210 5.75 -4.73 24.21
C TYR A 210 4.91 -5.90 23.68
N SER A 211 5.13 -7.12 24.18
CA SER A 211 4.36 -8.30 23.77
C SER A 211 2.89 -8.22 24.22
N VAL A 212 2.60 -7.47 25.28
CA VAL A 212 1.23 -7.35 25.84
C VAL A 212 0.27 -6.73 24.82
N TRP A 213 0.69 -5.72 24.04
CA TRP A 213 -0.18 -5.10 23.04
C TRP A 213 -0.67 -6.11 22.00
N TYR A 214 0.26 -6.90 21.46
CA TYR A 214 -0.06 -7.92 20.46
C TYR A 214 -0.94 -9.01 21.03
N VAL A 215 -0.66 -9.46 22.26
CA VAL A 215 -1.49 -10.47 22.94
C VAL A 215 -2.91 -9.95 23.15
N VAL A 216 -3.07 -8.74 23.68
CA VAL A 216 -4.40 -8.13 23.88
C VAL A 216 -5.15 -7.99 22.55
N MET A 217 -4.48 -7.53 21.50
CA MET A 217 -5.09 -7.36 20.17
C MET A 217 -5.49 -8.67 19.50
N ILE A 218 -4.72 -9.73 19.70
CA ILE A 218 -5.06 -11.07 19.19
C ILE A 218 -6.25 -11.64 19.98
N LEU A 219 -6.22 -11.54 21.31
CA LEU A 219 -7.29 -12.07 22.17
C LEU A 219 -8.62 -11.37 21.93
N GLU A 220 -8.65 -10.05 21.81
CA GLU A 220 -9.88 -9.31 21.53
C GLU A 220 -10.41 -9.63 20.12
N SER A 221 -9.54 -9.73 19.10
CA SER A 221 -9.95 -10.00 17.72
C SER A 221 -10.49 -11.42 17.60
N ALA A 222 -9.79 -12.39 18.20
CA ALA A 222 -10.26 -13.76 18.30
C ALA A 222 -11.59 -13.84 19.07
N GLY A 223 -11.73 -13.12 20.19
CA GLY A 223 -12.95 -13.07 20.98
C GLY A 223 -14.15 -12.59 20.16
N VAL A 224 -14.00 -11.47 19.43
CA VAL A 224 -15.06 -10.94 18.57
C VAL A 224 -15.41 -11.91 17.44
N VAL A 225 -14.42 -12.50 16.77
CA VAL A 225 -14.66 -13.47 15.68
C VAL A 225 -15.32 -14.75 16.21
N ILE A 226 -14.89 -15.28 17.36
CA ILE A 226 -15.47 -16.48 17.97
C ILE A 226 -16.94 -16.24 18.33
N ILE A 227 -17.27 -15.08 18.93
CA ILE A 227 -18.66 -14.69 19.20
C ILE A 227 -19.47 -14.65 17.89
N SER A 228 -18.87 -14.11 16.82
CA SER A 228 -19.49 -14.04 15.49
C SER A 228 -19.75 -15.41 14.85
N CYS A 229 -18.95 -16.42 15.20
CA CYS A 229 -19.08 -17.80 14.73
C CYS A 229 -20.15 -18.58 15.51
N ILE A 230 -20.22 -18.41 16.84
CA ILE A 230 -21.16 -19.11 17.72
C ILE A 230 -22.58 -18.56 17.51
N TRP A 231 -22.75 -17.24 17.49
CA TRP A 231 -24.05 -16.60 17.32
C TRP A 231 -24.29 -16.25 15.84
N ARG A 232 -24.93 -17.18 15.11
CA ARG A 232 -25.21 -17.04 13.66
C ARG A 232 -26.00 -15.77 13.28
N MET A 233 -26.72 -15.15 14.22
CA MET A 233 -27.43 -13.88 14.00
C MET A 233 -26.50 -12.67 13.85
N LEU A 234 -25.30 -12.73 14.43
CA LEU A 234 -24.24 -11.72 14.25
C LEU A 234 -23.25 -12.12 13.14
N SER A 235 -23.59 -13.14 12.37
CA SER A 235 -22.74 -13.60 11.28
C SER A 235 -22.70 -12.55 10.16
N PHE A 236 -21.52 -12.37 9.57
CA PHE A 236 -21.30 -11.47 8.43
C PHE A 236 -21.87 -12.01 7.10
N LYS A 237 -22.72 -13.04 7.17
CA LYS A 237 -23.34 -13.62 5.98
C LYS A 237 -24.29 -12.59 5.40
N LYS A 238 -24.08 -12.24 4.12
CA LYS A 238 -24.82 -11.20 3.36
C LYS A 238 -24.44 -9.74 3.69
N THR A 239 -23.32 -9.50 4.36
CA THR A 239 -22.82 -8.13 4.54
C THR A 239 -21.77 -7.78 3.50
N HIS A 240 -21.55 -6.48 3.24
CA HIS A 240 -20.54 -5.96 2.32
C HIS A 240 -19.08 -6.08 2.87
N LEU A 241 -18.82 -6.93 3.88
CA LEU A 241 -17.47 -7.17 4.43
C LEU A 241 -16.49 -7.64 3.36
N MET A 242 -16.97 -8.50 2.47
CA MET A 242 -16.22 -9.08 1.36
C MET A 242 -15.75 -8.01 0.38
N GLU A 243 -16.65 -7.09 0.06
CA GLU A 243 -16.36 -5.93 -0.77
C GLU A 243 -15.30 -5.06 -0.09
N ARG A 244 -15.46 -4.70 1.19
CA ARG A 244 -14.47 -3.88 1.92
C ARG A 244 -13.08 -4.50 1.97
N MET A 245 -12.98 -5.81 2.15
CA MET A 245 -11.68 -6.52 2.12
C MET A 245 -11.01 -6.44 0.75
N SER A 246 -11.81 -6.54 -0.32
CA SER A 246 -11.31 -6.40 -1.69
C SER A 246 -10.92 -4.96 -2.02
N LEU A 247 -11.70 -3.98 -1.56
CA LEU A 247 -11.43 -2.55 -1.71
C LEU A 247 -10.15 -2.14 -0.96
N LEU A 248 -9.98 -2.60 0.29
CA LEU A 248 -8.73 -2.38 1.01
C LEU A 248 -7.53 -3.00 0.28
N THR A 249 -7.69 -4.20 -0.27
CA THR A 249 -6.63 -4.86 -1.05
C THR A 249 -6.27 -4.07 -2.32
N LEU A 250 -7.26 -3.51 -3.02
CA LEU A 250 -7.05 -2.60 -4.14
C LEU A 250 -6.27 -1.35 -3.72
N ILE A 251 -6.64 -0.74 -2.58
CA ILE A 251 -5.98 0.45 -2.03
C ILE A 251 -4.53 0.13 -1.64
N VAL A 252 -4.26 -1.03 -1.03
CA VAL A 252 -2.92 -1.50 -0.68
C VAL A 252 -2.06 -1.72 -1.94
N ILE A 253 -2.60 -2.29 -3.01
CA ILE A 253 -1.92 -2.36 -4.32
C ILE A 253 -1.63 -0.94 -4.85
N GLY A 254 -2.56 -0.01 -4.65
CA GLY A 254 -2.42 1.41 -5.00
C GLY A 254 -1.28 2.13 -4.27
N GLU A 255 -1.03 1.82 -3.00
CA GLU A 255 0.15 2.31 -2.26
C GLU A 255 1.45 1.91 -2.95
N GLY A 256 1.48 0.66 -3.41
CA GLY A 256 2.57 0.14 -4.20
C GLY A 256 2.81 0.92 -5.50
N ALA A 257 1.75 1.35 -6.19
CA ALA A 257 1.86 2.19 -7.38
C ALA A 257 2.45 3.58 -7.05
N ILE A 258 2.08 4.18 -5.92
CA ILE A 258 2.69 5.43 -5.43
C ILE A 258 4.18 5.22 -5.19
N GLY A 259 4.58 4.11 -4.57
CA GLY A 259 5.99 3.79 -4.36
C GLY A 259 6.78 3.65 -5.67
N VAL A 260 6.22 3.03 -6.71
CA VAL A 260 6.84 2.98 -8.05
C VAL A 260 7.10 4.38 -8.60
N THR A 261 6.15 5.31 -8.50
CA THR A 261 6.37 6.69 -8.98
C THR A 261 7.52 7.39 -8.25
N LYS A 262 7.68 7.13 -6.93
CA LYS A 262 8.85 7.60 -6.16
C LYS A 262 10.15 6.96 -6.66
N THR A 263 10.15 5.65 -6.93
CA THR A 263 11.32 4.94 -7.49
C THR A 263 11.71 5.51 -8.85
N VAL A 264 10.74 5.76 -9.73
CA VAL A 264 10.96 6.40 -11.03
C VAL A 264 11.63 7.77 -10.84
N SER A 265 11.07 8.61 -9.97
CA SER A 265 11.67 9.94 -9.68
C SER A 265 13.08 9.85 -9.10
N ARG A 266 13.40 8.79 -8.33
CA ARG A 266 14.75 8.57 -7.78
C ARG A 266 15.75 8.08 -8.82
N MET A 267 15.30 7.25 -9.77
CA MET A 267 16.14 6.70 -10.85
C MET A 267 16.30 7.68 -12.02
N MET A 268 15.35 8.60 -12.23
CA MET A 268 15.36 9.63 -13.27
C MET A 268 16.27 10.82 -12.95
N GLY A 269 17.54 10.57 -12.60
CA GLY A 269 18.54 11.66 -12.56
C GLY A 269 18.57 12.49 -13.86
N LYS A 270 19.23 13.65 -13.87
CA LYS A 270 19.24 14.56 -15.04
C LYS A 270 19.84 13.96 -16.32
N SER A 271 20.64 12.91 -16.21
CA SER A 271 21.25 12.20 -17.36
C SER A 271 20.29 11.28 -18.12
N GLY A 272 19.01 11.23 -17.73
CA GLY A 272 17.97 10.44 -18.41
C GLY A 272 17.86 8.99 -17.92
N LEU A 273 16.81 8.30 -18.37
CA LEU A 273 16.54 6.90 -18.03
C LEU A 273 17.46 5.96 -18.81
N ASP A 274 18.34 5.29 -18.08
CA ASP A 274 19.10 4.15 -18.61
C ASP A 274 18.13 3.00 -19.02
N PRO A 275 18.33 2.34 -20.18
CA PRO A 275 17.40 1.32 -20.68
C PRO A 275 17.15 0.16 -19.71
N GLU A 276 18.16 -0.24 -18.95
CA GLU A 276 18.02 -1.30 -17.93
C GLU A 276 17.11 -0.84 -16.79
N SER A 277 17.31 0.39 -16.31
CA SER A 277 16.48 1.01 -15.27
C SER A 277 15.01 1.11 -15.70
N CYS A 278 14.77 1.49 -16.96
CA CYS A 278 13.44 1.51 -17.55
C CYS A 278 12.81 0.10 -17.58
N GLY A 279 13.59 -0.93 -17.96
CA GLY A 279 13.16 -2.32 -17.93
C GLY A 279 12.76 -2.80 -16.53
N LEU A 280 13.53 -2.45 -15.49
CA LEU A 280 13.20 -2.80 -14.11
C LEU A 280 11.92 -2.12 -13.63
N ILE A 281 11.73 -0.83 -13.93
CA ILE A 281 10.49 -0.10 -13.61
C ILE A 281 9.28 -0.77 -14.27
N MET A 282 9.40 -1.12 -15.56
CA MET A 282 8.34 -1.83 -16.27
C MET A 282 8.04 -3.19 -15.65
N CYS A 283 9.05 -3.91 -15.16
CA CYS A 283 8.85 -5.15 -14.42
C CYS A 283 8.03 -4.92 -13.14
N ILE A 284 8.31 -3.87 -12.36
CA ILE A 284 7.55 -3.58 -11.14
C ILE A 284 6.08 -3.26 -11.45
N ILE A 285 5.82 -2.45 -12.49
CA ILE A 285 4.45 -2.15 -12.95
C ILE A 285 3.72 -3.43 -13.36
N MET A 286 4.38 -4.32 -14.09
CA MET A 286 3.78 -5.59 -14.49
C MET A 286 3.53 -6.51 -13.29
N VAL A 287 4.44 -6.56 -12.30
CA VAL A 287 4.22 -7.29 -11.04
C VAL A 287 2.96 -6.77 -10.33
N LEU A 288 2.77 -5.46 -10.23
CA LEU A 288 1.56 -4.86 -9.65
C LEU A 288 0.28 -5.30 -10.38
N VAL A 289 0.28 -5.24 -11.72
CA VAL A 289 -0.86 -5.64 -12.54
C VAL A 289 -1.15 -7.13 -12.42
N LEU A 290 -0.12 -7.98 -12.36
CA LEU A 290 -0.29 -9.43 -12.20
C LEU A 290 -0.79 -9.80 -10.80
N ILE A 291 -0.35 -9.10 -9.74
CA ILE A 291 -0.90 -9.28 -8.38
C ILE A 291 -2.39 -8.92 -8.36
N TRP A 292 -2.75 -7.79 -8.98
CA TRP A 292 -4.15 -7.38 -9.13
C TRP A 292 -4.97 -8.46 -9.86
N ALA A 293 -4.47 -8.93 -11.02
CA ALA A 293 -5.15 -9.96 -11.81
C ALA A 293 -5.29 -11.28 -11.04
N LEU A 294 -4.25 -11.74 -10.35
CA LEU A 294 -4.27 -12.99 -9.57
C LEU A 294 -5.33 -12.97 -8.45
N TYR A 295 -5.53 -11.82 -7.82
CA TYR A 295 -6.51 -11.66 -6.75
C TYR A 295 -7.93 -11.47 -7.28
N PHE A 296 -8.16 -10.53 -8.20
CA PHE A 296 -9.50 -10.16 -8.65
C PHE A 296 -10.10 -11.13 -9.68
N ASP A 297 -9.31 -11.80 -10.52
CA ASP A 297 -9.85 -12.76 -11.49
C ASP A 297 -10.45 -14.00 -10.79
N ASN A 298 -9.97 -14.33 -9.59
CA ASN A 298 -10.46 -15.46 -8.80
C ASN A 298 -11.40 -15.01 -7.67
N PHE A 299 -11.93 -13.78 -7.73
CA PHE A 299 -12.77 -13.24 -6.67
C PHE A 299 -14.09 -14.03 -6.55
N PRO A 300 -14.50 -14.43 -5.34
CA PRO A 300 -15.67 -15.29 -5.19
C PRO A 300 -16.98 -14.50 -5.36
N HIS A 301 -17.73 -14.77 -6.42
CA HIS A 301 -19.05 -14.19 -6.66
C HIS A 301 -20.13 -15.13 -6.10
N GLY A 302 -20.49 -14.92 -4.82
CA GLY A 302 -21.57 -15.68 -4.19
C GLY A 302 -21.41 -15.90 -2.68
N HIS A 303 -22.42 -16.49 -2.05
CA HIS A 303 -22.47 -16.69 -0.60
C HIS A 303 -21.77 -18.00 -0.19
N TYR A 304 -20.68 -17.93 0.60
CA TYR A 304 -20.06 -19.10 1.25
C TYR A 304 -20.53 -19.23 2.71
N GLY A 305 -20.25 -20.39 3.32
CA GLY A 305 -20.61 -20.67 4.71
C GLY A 305 -20.02 -19.63 5.68
N THR A 306 -20.71 -19.42 6.80
CA THR A 306 -20.38 -18.37 7.80
C THR A 306 -18.94 -18.47 8.29
N ILE A 307 -18.45 -19.68 8.58
CA ILE A 307 -17.09 -19.92 9.09
C ILE A 307 -16.05 -19.68 7.99
N ARG A 308 -16.34 -20.12 6.75
CA ARG A 308 -15.43 -19.95 5.60
C ARG A 308 -15.21 -18.48 5.28
N GLN A 309 -16.26 -17.66 5.38
CA GLN A 309 -16.18 -16.21 5.22
C GLN A 309 -15.29 -15.55 6.28
N GLN A 310 -15.36 -15.99 7.53
CA GLN A 310 -14.52 -15.44 8.60
C GLN A 310 -13.04 -15.76 8.39
N ILE A 311 -12.72 -17.03 8.07
CA ILE A 311 -11.34 -17.43 7.75
C ILE A 311 -10.84 -16.65 6.53
N TRP A 312 -11.66 -16.53 5.49
CA TRP A 312 -11.34 -15.73 4.31
C TRP A 312 -11.01 -14.28 4.69
N SER A 313 -11.82 -13.65 5.55
CA SER A 313 -11.59 -12.26 5.98
C SER A 313 -10.29 -12.11 6.81
N LEU A 314 -9.98 -13.04 7.71
CA LEU A 314 -8.74 -13.01 8.49
C LEU A 314 -7.50 -13.27 7.63
N LEU A 315 -7.62 -14.08 6.59
CA LEU A 315 -6.53 -14.37 5.66
C LEU A 315 -6.12 -13.16 4.80
N HIS A 316 -6.92 -12.08 4.79
CA HIS A 316 -6.52 -10.83 4.16
C HIS A 316 -5.37 -10.14 4.90
N PHE A 317 -5.20 -10.36 6.20
CA PHE A 317 -4.07 -9.83 6.95
C PHE A 317 -2.72 -10.29 6.37
N PRO A 318 -2.41 -11.61 6.29
CA PRO A 318 -1.16 -12.06 5.70
C PRO A 318 -1.08 -11.77 4.20
N LEU A 319 -2.21 -11.76 3.47
CA LEU A 319 -2.23 -11.39 2.05
C LEU A 319 -1.75 -9.95 1.83
N GLN A 320 -2.36 -8.99 2.52
CA GLN A 320 -2.07 -7.56 2.34
C GLN A 320 -0.65 -7.26 2.80
N LEU A 321 -0.20 -7.85 3.91
CA LEU A 321 1.20 -7.77 4.35
C LEU A 321 2.17 -8.32 3.29
N ALA A 322 1.83 -9.45 2.66
CA ALA A 322 2.63 -10.03 1.59
C ALA A 322 2.68 -9.14 0.34
N ILE A 323 1.55 -8.54 -0.06
CA ILE A 323 1.48 -7.60 -1.19
C ILE A 323 2.40 -6.39 -0.92
N VAL A 324 2.27 -5.76 0.24
CA VAL A 324 3.13 -4.64 0.65
C VAL A 324 4.61 -5.05 0.61
N GLY A 325 4.95 -6.20 1.18
CA GLY A 325 6.32 -6.72 1.18
C GLY A 325 6.88 -7.00 -0.22
N VAL A 326 6.08 -7.56 -1.13
CA VAL A 326 6.51 -7.78 -2.52
C VAL A 326 6.68 -6.44 -3.24
N VAL A 327 5.78 -5.48 -3.08
CA VAL A 327 5.89 -4.21 -3.79
C VAL A 327 7.05 -3.36 -3.27
N GLU A 328 7.16 -3.19 -1.95
CA GLU A 328 8.28 -2.46 -1.34
C GLU A 328 9.62 -3.16 -1.59
N GLY A 329 9.66 -4.49 -1.50
CA GLY A 329 10.83 -5.27 -1.90
C GLY A 329 11.19 -5.07 -3.37
N SER A 330 10.21 -5.00 -4.27
CA SER A 330 10.48 -4.76 -5.70
C SER A 330 11.15 -3.41 -5.95
N GLN A 331 10.70 -2.36 -5.26
CA GLN A 331 11.30 -1.03 -5.34
C GLN A 331 12.73 -1.02 -4.78
N GLN A 332 12.95 -1.62 -3.61
CA GLN A 332 14.27 -1.64 -2.96
C GLN A 332 15.28 -2.50 -3.74
N VAL A 333 14.86 -3.62 -4.35
CA VAL A 333 15.69 -4.43 -5.23
C VAL A 333 16.11 -3.65 -6.48
N ALA A 334 15.19 -2.89 -7.10
CA ALA A 334 15.53 -2.06 -8.26
C ALA A 334 16.55 -0.96 -7.89
N LEU A 335 16.37 -0.30 -6.74
CA LEU A 335 17.32 0.69 -6.24
C LEU A 335 18.69 0.06 -5.93
N ALA A 336 18.71 -1.12 -5.31
CA ALA A 336 19.94 -1.87 -5.04
C ALA A 336 20.72 -2.17 -6.33
N ARG A 337 20.03 -2.66 -7.37
CA ARG A 337 20.63 -2.92 -8.68
C ARG A 337 21.17 -1.65 -9.33
N TYR A 338 20.43 -0.55 -9.26
CA TYR A 338 20.87 0.74 -9.79
C TYR A 338 22.16 1.21 -9.10
N VAL A 339 22.23 1.14 -7.78
CA VAL A 339 23.45 1.48 -7.02
C VAL A 339 24.62 0.57 -7.40
N LEU A 340 24.42 -0.75 -7.44
CA LEU A 340 25.47 -1.71 -7.81
C LEU A 340 25.99 -1.50 -9.23
N LYS A 341 25.10 -1.18 -10.18
CA LYS A 341 25.49 -0.85 -11.55
C LYS A 341 26.39 0.38 -11.58
N ASN A 342 26.06 1.41 -10.80
CA ASN A 342 26.82 2.65 -10.76
C ASN A 342 28.16 2.47 -10.07
N TYR A 343 28.22 1.66 -9.00
CA TYR A 343 29.46 1.22 -8.37
C TYR A 343 30.42 0.62 -9.40
N ILE A 344 29.96 -0.39 -10.16
CA ILE A 344 30.76 -1.05 -11.19
C ILE A 344 31.17 -0.06 -12.30
N LYS A 345 30.31 0.90 -12.64
CA LYS A 345 30.63 1.94 -13.63
C LYS A 345 31.76 2.86 -13.15
N ILE A 346 31.73 3.27 -11.88
CA ILE A 346 32.77 4.11 -11.27
C ILE A 346 34.10 3.36 -11.27
N GLU A 347 34.11 2.12 -10.76
CA GLU A 347 35.30 1.27 -10.72
C GLU A 347 35.89 1.06 -12.12
N LYS A 348 35.07 0.68 -13.10
CA LYS A 348 35.53 0.51 -14.50
C LYS A 348 36.08 1.79 -15.12
N SER A 349 35.51 2.95 -14.77
CA SER A 349 36.00 4.23 -15.30
C SER A 349 37.38 4.56 -14.73
N ILE A 350 37.60 4.32 -13.44
CA ILE A 350 38.92 4.49 -12.80
C ILE A 350 39.94 3.54 -13.42
N VAL A 351 39.57 2.27 -13.61
CA VAL A 351 40.43 1.26 -14.28
C VAL A 351 40.77 1.71 -15.70
N ASP A 352 39.80 2.21 -16.46
CA ASP A 352 40.04 2.67 -17.83
C ASP A 352 40.98 3.88 -17.90
N TYR A 353 40.77 4.88 -17.04
CA TYR A 353 41.63 6.07 -16.99
C TYR A 353 43.07 5.73 -16.57
N CYS A 354 43.23 4.82 -15.60
CA CYS A 354 44.54 4.49 -15.04
C CYS A 354 45.30 3.41 -15.82
N VAL A 355 44.64 2.29 -16.18
CA VAL A 355 45.29 1.12 -16.78
C VAL A 355 45.26 1.15 -18.30
N ASN A 356 44.13 1.47 -18.90
CA ASN A 356 44.02 1.45 -20.37
C ASN A 356 44.59 2.73 -20.99
N GLN A 357 44.26 3.89 -20.41
CA GLN A 357 44.65 5.20 -20.95
C GLN A 357 45.94 5.75 -20.34
N ASN A 358 46.42 5.18 -19.22
CA ASN A 358 47.63 5.62 -18.51
C ASN A 358 47.63 7.15 -18.26
N LEU A 359 46.47 7.71 -17.90
CA LEU A 359 46.33 9.13 -17.61
C LEU A 359 46.97 9.42 -16.25
N ASP A 360 47.83 10.44 -16.19
CA ASP A 360 48.56 10.80 -14.98
C ASP A 360 48.55 12.32 -14.75
N GLY A 361 48.76 12.72 -13.49
CA GLY A 361 48.74 14.12 -13.05
C GLY A 361 47.46 14.87 -13.44
N ALA A 362 47.60 16.06 -14.06
CA ALA A 362 46.47 16.92 -14.40
C ALA A 362 45.43 16.27 -15.35
N LYS A 363 45.85 15.37 -16.25
CA LYS A 363 44.92 14.70 -17.19
C LYS A 363 44.02 13.69 -16.48
N LEU A 364 44.56 13.01 -15.46
CA LEU A 364 43.82 12.10 -14.60
C LEU A 364 42.81 12.89 -13.77
N ARG A 365 43.27 13.96 -13.13
CA ARG A 365 42.42 14.89 -12.35
C ARG A 365 41.22 15.39 -13.16
N ASP A 366 41.46 15.93 -14.35
CA ASP A 366 40.39 16.49 -15.19
C ASP A 366 39.39 15.41 -15.65
N SER A 367 39.83 14.16 -15.81
CA SER A 367 38.95 13.03 -16.18
C SER A 367 38.15 12.51 -14.97
N LEU A 368 38.74 12.53 -13.77
CA LEU A 368 38.05 12.22 -12.53
C LEU A 368 37.02 13.30 -12.18
N TYR A 369 37.32 14.59 -12.35
CA TYR A 369 36.33 15.65 -12.19
C TYR A 369 35.13 15.49 -13.12
N LYS A 370 35.35 15.16 -14.40
CA LYS A 370 34.23 14.84 -15.32
C LYS A 370 33.37 13.68 -14.82
N LEU A 371 33.97 12.68 -14.18
CA LEU A 371 33.25 11.54 -13.62
C LEU A 371 32.45 11.94 -12.36
N VAL A 372 32.98 12.84 -11.53
CA VAL A 372 32.29 13.40 -10.36
C VAL A 372 31.14 14.31 -10.79
N ASP A 373 31.39 15.20 -11.74
CA ASP A 373 30.41 16.13 -12.32
C ASP A 373 29.25 15.40 -13.00
N TYR A 374 29.48 14.22 -13.57
CA TYR A 374 28.42 13.37 -14.14
C TYR A 374 27.31 13.06 -13.12
N TRP A 375 27.65 12.95 -11.83
CA TRP A 375 26.71 12.60 -10.77
C TRP A 375 26.09 13.82 -10.07
N GLN A 376 26.66 15.02 -10.24
CA GLN A 376 26.14 16.28 -9.70
C GLN A 376 25.80 16.19 -8.20
N PHE A 377 26.77 15.77 -7.38
CA PHE A 377 26.59 15.70 -5.93
C PHE A 377 26.32 17.09 -5.31
N ASP A 378 26.68 18.17 -6.00
CA ASP A 378 26.37 19.56 -5.67
C ASP A 378 24.88 19.92 -5.80
N SER A 379 24.09 19.15 -6.56
CA SER A 379 22.68 19.47 -6.84
C SER A 379 21.72 19.27 -5.66
N LYS A 380 22.10 18.50 -4.65
CA LYS A 380 21.29 18.22 -3.45
C LYS A 380 22.09 18.54 -2.19
N ILE A 381 21.43 19.13 -1.20
CA ILE A 381 22.02 19.47 0.11
C ILE A 381 22.60 18.22 0.80
N GLU A 382 21.92 17.08 0.65
CA GLU A 382 22.30 15.80 1.26
C GLU A 382 23.63 15.26 0.71
N THR A 383 23.95 15.56 -0.55
CA THR A 383 25.15 15.06 -1.23
C THR A 383 26.25 16.11 -1.38
N TYR A 384 25.97 17.38 -1.04
CA TYR A 384 26.88 18.51 -1.25
C TYR A 384 28.25 18.29 -0.61
N GLY A 385 28.29 17.77 0.63
CA GLY A 385 29.55 17.50 1.33
C GLY A 385 30.43 16.45 0.66
N PHE A 386 29.85 15.53 -0.13
CA PHE A 386 30.63 14.54 -0.89
C PHE A 386 31.34 15.18 -2.09
N ALA A 387 30.74 16.20 -2.72
CA ALA A 387 31.37 16.88 -3.86
C ALA A 387 32.70 17.53 -3.45
N GLU A 388 32.69 18.25 -2.31
CA GLU A 388 33.86 18.92 -1.75
C GLU A 388 34.92 17.89 -1.32
N TYR A 389 34.52 16.88 -0.55
CA TYR A 389 35.43 15.82 -0.08
C TYR A 389 36.09 15.03 -1.22
N ILE A 390 35.31 14.66 -2.26
CA ILE A 390 35.85 13.95 -3.41
C ILE A 390 36.79 14.85 -4.21
N GLY A 391 36.46 16.15 -4.37
CA GLY A 391 37.30 17.13 -5.04
C GLY A 391 38.70 17.24 -4.41
N GLU A 392 38.77 17.31 -3.07
CA GLU A 392 40.06 17.34 -2.35
C GLU A 392 40.93 16.11 -2.65
N ILE A 393 40.33 14.91 -2.67
CA ILE A 393 41.07 13.67 -2.96
C ILE A 393 41.50 13.63 -4.44
N VAL A 394 40.64 14.07 -5.36
CA VAL A 394 40.97 14.15 -6.79
C VAL A 394 42.13 15.11 -7.03
N ASP A 395 42.20 16.23 -6.32
CA ASP A 395 43.32 17.17 -6.40
C ASP A 395 44.62 16.57 -5.83
N GLN A 396 44.55 15.79 -4.74
CA GLN A 396 45.70 15.06 -4.21
C GLN A 396 46.24 14.05 -5.23
N VAL A 397 45.37 13.27 -5.87
CA VAL A 397 45.74 12.34 -6.94
C VAL A 397 46.31 13.10 -8.14
N GLY A 398 45.73 14.24 -8.51
CA GLY A 398 46.22 15.07 -9.61
C GLY A 398 47.59 15.72 -9.38
N ASN A 399 47.96 15.98 -8.13
CA ASN A 399 49.25 16.55 -7.74
C ASN A 399 50.36 15.50 -7.59
N SER A 400 49.98 14.24 -7.43
CA SER A 400 50.93 13.13 -7.46
C SER A 400 51.36 12.81 -8.89
N THR A 401 52.58 12.30 -9.06
CA THR A 401 53.12 11.89 -10.36
C THR A 401 53.51 10.42 -10.33
N GLY A 402 53.19 9.68 -11.38
CA GLY A 402 53.56 8.28 -11.55
C GLY A 402 52.55 7.29 -10.97
N ILE A 403 51.40 7.73 -10.46
CA ILE A 403 50.37 6.83 -9.90
C ILE A 403 49.88 5.88 -10.98
N CYS A 404 49.48 6.39 -12.15
CA CYS A 404 49.04 5.58 -13.28
C CYS A 404 50.14 5.39 -14.33
N SER A 405 51.40 5.32 -13.89
CA SER A 405 52.50 4.95 -14.79
C SER A 405 52.30 3.51 -15.30
N PRO A 406 52.72 3.17 -16.53
CA PRO A 406 52.46 1.84 -17.09
C PRO A 406 52.96 0.68 -16.21
N ALA A 407 54.09 0.88 -15.50
CA ALA A 407 54.61 -0.11 -14.57
C ALA A 407 53.65 -0.32 -13.39
N ASN A 408 53.28 0.76 -12.69
CA ASN A 408 52.40 0.70 -11.52
C ASN A 408 50.97 0.26 -11.90
N ALA A 409 50.45 0.73 -13.03
CA ALA A 409 49.13 0.36 -13.52
C ALA A 409 49.02 -1.14 -13.85
N THR A 410 50.07 -1.72 -14.44
CA THR A 410 50.12 -3.19 -14.63
C THR A 410 50.28 -3.95 -13.32
N GLU A 411 50.98 -3.39 -12.34
CA GLU A 411 51.08 -3.97 -11.00
C GLU A 411 49.72 -4.01 -10.31
N TYR A 412 48.97 -2.90 -10.28
CA TYR A 412 47.61 -2.84 -9.71
C TYR A 412 46.67 -3.85 -10.36
N SER A 413 46.74 -4.01 -11.69
CA SER A 413 45.91 -4.98 -12.41
C SER A 413 46.28 -6.44 -12.10
N ASN A 414 47.54 -6.71 -11.73
CA ASN A 414 48.01 -8.06 -11.46
C ASN A 414 47.83 -8.47 -9.98
N THR A 415 48.04 -7.53 -9.05
CA THR A 415 47.91 -7.77 -7.61
C THR A 415 46.48 -7.57 -7.12
N GLY A 416 45.69 -6.74 -7.80
CA GLY A 416 44.37 -6.31 -7.36
C GLY A 416 44.42 -5.29 -6.22
N GLU A 417 45.60 -4.83 -5.81
CA GLU A 417 45.80 -3.85 -4.75
C GLU A 417 45.83 -2.44 -5.34
N TRP A 418 44.74 -1.70 -5.17
CA TRP A 418 44.62 -0.32 -5.65
C TRP A 418 45.08 0.69 -4.58
N PRO A 419 45.66 1.84 -4.99
CA PRO A 419 45.96 2.95 -4.10
C PRO A 419 44.74 3.37 -3.26
N PHE A 420 45.01 3.76 -2.01
CA PHE A 420 43.98 4.13 -1.02
C PHE A 420 43.11 5.31 -1.50
N GLU A 421 43.68 6.22 -2.26
CA GLU A 421 43.00 7.39 -2.82
C GLU A 421 41.90 6.97 -3.82
N PHE A 422 42.18 6.01 -4.70
CA PHE A 422 41.16 5.47 -5.62
C PHE A 422 40.06 4.71 -4.89
N TYR A 423 40.41 3.99 -3.84
CA TYR A 423 39.44 3.34 -2.97
C TYR A 423 38.50 4.37 -2.31
N ASN A 424 39.05 5.45 -1.75
CA ASN A 424 38.24 6.51 -1.14
C ASN A 424 37.36 7.23 -2.15
N ILE A 425 37.88 7.58 -3.34
CA ILE A 425 37.05 8.17 -4.41
C ILE A 425 35.88 7.24 -4.73
N THR A 426 36.15 5.95 -4.93
CA THR A 426 35.12 4.96 -5.26
C THR A 426 34.06 4.84 -4.15
N MET A 427 34.49 4.74 -2.89
CA MET A 427 33.58 4.63 -1.74
C MET A 427 32.78 5.91 -1.50
N SER A 428 33.40 7.09 -1.59
CA SER A 428 32.70 8.36 -1.39
C SER A 428 31.72 8.65 -2.52
N MET A 429 32.05 8.28 -3.76
CA MET A 429 31.09 8.35 -4.87
C MET A 429 29.94 7.35 -4.68
N PHE A 430 30.22 6.14 -4.20
CA PHE A 430 29.20 5.16 -3.86
C PHE A 430 28.25 5.70 -2.78
N ASP A 431 28.79 6.26 -1.70
CA ASP A 431 28.02 6.84 -0.61
C ASP A 431 27.19 8.04 -1.08
N GLY A 432 27.77 8.91 -1.91
CA GLY A 432 27.07 10.01 -2.56
C GLY A 432 25.92 9.54 -3.44
N VAL A 433 26.11 8.48 -4.24
CA VAL A 433 25.03 7.90 -5.07
C VAL A 433 23.96 7.25 -4.18
N PHE A 434 24.37 6.53 -3.14
CA PHE A 434 23.46 5.84 -2.21
C PHE A 434 22.58 6.85 -1.45
N GLN A 435 23.18 7.90 -0.89
CA GLN A 435 22.46 8.96 -0.17
C GLN A 435 21.67 9.86 -1.13
N GLY A 436 22.19 10.14 -2.33
CA GLY A 436 21.51 10.91 -3.36
C GLY A 436 20.19 10.29 -3.85
N LEU A 437 19.97 8.99 -3.63
CA LEU A 437 18.71 8.31 -3.88
C LEU A 437 17.67 8.48 -2.75
N GLY A 438 18.01 9.20 -1.68
CA GLY A 438 17.16 9.43 -0.52
C GLY A 438 17.06 8.23 0.43
N MET A 439 18.02 7.30 0.37
CA MET A 439 18.12 6.19 1.32
C MET A 439 18.78 6.68 2.61
N LYS A 440 18.04 6.67 3.71
CA LYS A 440 18.56 7.07 5.02
C LYS A 440 19.44 5.95 5.59
N LEU A 441 20.74 6.19 5.69
CA LEU A 441 21.65 5.32 6.44
C LEU A 441 21.47 5.60 7.94
N PRO A 442 21.32 4.56 8.79
CA PRO A 442 21.27 4.77 10.23
C PRO A 442 22.62 5.30 10.73
N ILE A 443 22.62 6.54 11.24
CA ILE A 443 23.81 7.28 11.70
C ILE A 443 24.59 6.46 12.73
N ASP A 444 23.90 5.84 13.69
CA ASP A 444 24.49 4.97 14.74
C ASP A 444 25.36 3.82 14.18
N LYS A 445 25.10 3.38 12.95
CA LYS A 445 25.86 2.28 12.31
C LYS A 445 26.98 2.79 11.42
N LEU A 446 26.85 4.01 10.92
CA LEU A 446 27.88 4.68 10.14
C LEU A 446 29.11 5.01 11.02
N GLU A 447 28.90 5.22 12.33
CA GLU A 447 29.98 5.37 13.31
C GLU A 447 30.77 4.08 13.58
N MET A 448 30.21 2.90 13.26
CA MET A 448 30.80 1.59 13.59
C MET A 448 31.21 0.76 12.36
N SER A 449 30.76 1.13 11.15
CA SER A 449 30.99 0.37 9.92
C SER A 449 30.84 1.25 8.67
N ASN A 450 31.57 0.92 7.60
CA ASN A 450 31.50 1.63 6.33
C ASN A 450 30.09 1.49 5.71
N ALA A 451 29.60 2.53 5.02
CA ALA A 451 28.29 2.53 4.39
C ALA A 451 28.08 1.38 3.36
N SER A 452 29.15 0.95 2.69
CA SER A 452 29.14 -0.23 1.82
C SER A 452 28.81 -1.52 2.56
N GLU A 453 29.35 -1.74 3.76
CA GLU A 453 29.06 -2.93 4.58
C GLU A 453 27.61 -2.94 5.08
N ILE A 454 27.09 -1.75 5.41
CA ILE A 454 25.68 -1.56 5.79
C ILE A 454 24.77 -1.88 4.59
N ALA A 455 25.06 -1.33 3.41
CA ALA A 455 24.29 -1.55 2.20
C ALA A 455 24.22 -3.04 1.83
N VAL A 456 25.34 -3.75 1.89
CA VAL A 456 25.43 -5.20 1.61
C VAL A 456 24.57 -6.01 2.58
N LYS A 457 24.62 -5.72 3.88
CA LYS A 457 23.76 -6.38 4.89
C LYS A 457 22.29 -6.08 4.64
N SER A 458 21.95 -4.83 4.31
CA SER A 458 20.59 -4.43 4.00
C SER A 458 20.05 -5.13 2.76
N TRP A 459 20.80 -5.20 1.65
CA TRP A 459 20.33 -5.89 0.44
C TRP A 459 20.07 -7.38 0.64
N LYS A 460 20.86 -8.05 1.48
CA LYS A 460 20.58 -9.44 1.88
C LYS A 460 19.24 -9.56 2.61
N ILE A 461 18.93 -8.62 3.50
CA ILE A 461 17.65 -8.59 4.22
C ILE A 461 16.50 -8.29 3.25
N VAL A 462 16.70 -7.34 2.35
CA VAL A 462 15.74 -7.00 1.29
C VAL A 462 15.39 -8.20 0.43
N TYR A 463 16.42 -8.88 -0.07
CA TYR A 463 16.26 -10.09 -0.86
C TYR A 463 15.51 -11.18 -0.08
N LEU A 464 15.87 -11.41 1.17
CA LEU A 464 15.25 -12.45 2.00
C LEU A 464 13.77 -12.16 2.27
N TYR A 465 13.43 -10.95 2.71
CA TYR A 465 12.02 -10.63 2.98
C TYR A 465 11.20 -10.60 1.68
N TYR A 466 11.77 -10.16 0.56
CA TYR A 466 11.09 -10.12 -0.73
C TYR A 466 10.57 -11.51 -1.14
N TRP A 467 11.43 -12.53 -1.08
CA TRP A 467 11.04 -13.89 -1.42
C TRP A 467 10.14 -14.55 -0.37
N ILE A 468 10.31 -14.21 0.92
CA ILE A 468 9.38 -14.65 1.97
C ILE A 468 7.98 -14.07 1.73
N SER A 469 7.88 -12.78 1.42
CA SER A 469 6.62 -12.11 1.08
C SER A 469 6.01 -12.71 -0.19
N PHE A 470 6.81 -13.02 -1.21
CA PHE A 470 6.33 -13.73 -2.40
C PHE A 470 5.75 -15.11 -2.04
N CYS A 471 6.46 -15.93 -1.26
CA CYS A 471 5.97 -17.23 -0.82
C CYS A 471 4.69 -17.12 0.03
N LEU A 472 4.61 -16.11 0.91
CA LEU A 472 3.42 -15.85 1.73
C LEU A 472 2.22 -15.44 0.86
N LEU A 473 2.44 -14.61 -0.17
CA LEU A 473 1.43 -14.22 -1.16
C LEU A 473 0.88 -15.47 -1.85
N ILE A 474 1.75 -16.30 -2.43
CA ILE A 474 1.36 -17.50 -3.16
C ILE A 474 0.67 -18.53 -2.24
N ALA A 475 1.20 -18.77 -1.04
CA ALA A 475 0.58 -19.67 -0.07
C ALA A 475 -0.84 -19.21 0.31
N THR A 476 -1.02 -17.92 0.50
CA THR A 476 -2.32 -17.32 0.82
C THR A 476 -3.31 -17.45 -0.35
N LEU A 477 -2.86 -17.23 -1.59
CA LEU A 477 -3.67 -17.45 -2.79
C LEU A 477 -4.09 -18.91 -2.97
N ILE A 478 -3.22 -19.87 -2.64
CA ILE A 478 -3.58 -21.31 -2.65
C ILE A 478 -4.72 -21.56 -1.67
N ILE A 479 -4.60 -21.06 -0.43
CA ILE A 479 -5.65 -21.23 0.58
C ILE A 479 -6.96 -20.58 0.11
N PHE A 480 -6.92 -19.41 -0.54
CA PHE A 480 -8.12 -18.81 -1.12
C PHE A 480 -8.80 -19.70 -2.16
N LEU A 481 -8.08 -20.36 -3.05
CA LEU A 481 -8.70 -21.29 -4.02
C LEU A 481 -9.47 -22.42 -3.30
N PHE A 482 -8.89 -23.00 -2.24
CA PHE A 482 -9.60 -23.99 -1.42
C PHE A 482 -10.81 -23.39 -0.68
N LEU A 483 -10.70 -22.15 -0.21
CA LEU A 483 -11.77 -21.41 0.46
C LEU A 483 -12.78 -20.77 -0.50
N ILE A 484 -12.62 -20.85 -1.83
CA ILE A 484 -13.56 -20.27 -2.80
C ILE A 484 -14.32 -21.37 -3.53
N ARG A 485 -13.71 -22.56 -3.69
CA ARG A 485 -14.32 -23.71 -4.37
C ARG A 485 -15.75 -24.02 -3.90
N ARG A 486 -16.71 -23.93 -4.81
CA ARG A 486 -18.13 -24.25 -4.58
C ARG A 486 -18.56 -25.56 -5.27
N HIS A 487 -17.94 -25.86 -6.41
CA HIS A 487 -18.28 -27.01 -7.25
C HIS A 487 -17.28 -28.15 -7.07
N LYS A 488 -17.52 -29.28 -7.76
CA LYS A 488 -16.58 -30.40 -7.77
C LYS A 488 -15.25 -29.92 -8.35
N ALA A 489 -14.15 -30.49 -7.87
CA ALA A 489 -12.83 -30.11 -8.34
C ALA A 489 -12.69 -30.46 -9.82
N ASP A 490 -12.40 -29.45 -10.63
CA ASP A 490 -12.17 -29.61 -12.06
C ASP A 490 -10.68 -29.58 -12.39
N LEU A 491 -10.33 -29.87 -13.64
CA LEU A 491 -8.94 -29.83 -14.11
C LEU A 491 -8.30 -28.43 -13.88
N PHE A 492 -9.10 -27.37 -13.97
CA PHE A 492 -8.69 -26.00 -13.65
C PHE A 492 -8.15 -25.89 -12.22
N ASP A 493 -8.89 -26.37 -11.21
CA ASP A 493 -8.47 -26.31 -9.81
C ASP A 493 -7.14 -27.03 -9.60
N PHE A 494 -6.95 -28.19 -10.24
CA PHE A 494 -5.73 -28.98 -10.10
C PHE A 494 -4.52 -28.28 -10.73
N VAL A 495 -4.66 -27.80 -11.97
CA VAL A 495 -3.60 -27.07 -12.68
C VAL A 495 -3.25 -25.77 -11.95
N SER A 496 -4.26 -25.03 -11.49
CA SER A 496 -4.13 -23.77 -10.78
C SER A 496 -3.37 -23.91 -9.44
N VAL A 497 -3.66 -24.98 -8.68
CA VAL A 497 -2.95 -25.31 -7.44
C VAL A 497 -1.53 -25.77 -7.72
N ILE A 498 -1.30 -26.64 -8.74
CA ILE A 498 0.04 -27.11 -9.09
C ILE A 498 0.94 -25.96 -9.53
N ALA A 499 0.46 -25.06 -10.40
CA ALA A 499 1.24 -23.92 -10.87
C ALA A 499 1.73 -23.05 -9.69
N ARG A 500 0.85 -22.80 -8.71
CA ARG A 500 1.20 -22.07 -7.48
C ARG A 500 2.15 -22.84 -6.58
N LEU A 501 1.99 -24.16 -6.44
CA LEU A 501 2.93 -25.00 -5.68
C LEU A 501 4.33 -24.99 -6.29
N VAL A 502 4.43 -25.08 -7.62
CA VAL A 502 5.71 -24.98 -8.33
C VAL A 502 6.35 -23.61 -8.08
N ALA A 503 5.57 -22.52 -8.18
CA ALA A 503 6.08 -21.18 -7.87
C ALA A 503 6.54 -21.05 -6.40
N LEU A 504 5.85 -21.67 -5.45
CA LEU A 504 6.23 -21.71 -4.04
C LEU A 504 7.55 -22.48 -3.83
N ILE A 505 7.72 -23.62 -4.51
CA ILE A 505 8.97 -24.39 -4.47
C ILE A 505 10.13 -23.57 -5.02
N ILE A 506 9.94 -22.90 -6.17
CA ILE A 506 10.96 -22.03 -6.76
C ILE A 506 11.29 -20.87 -5.81
N GLY A 507 10.28 -20.22 -5.23
CA GLY A 507 10.48 -19.18 -4.22
C GLY A 507 11.26 -19.69 -3.00
N GLY A 508 10.97 -20.90 -2.52
CA GLY A 508 11.72 -21.57 -1.44
C GLY A 508 13.19 -21.83 -1.79
N ILE A 509 13.48 -22.24 -3.03
CA ILE A 509 14.85 -22.40 -3.54
C ILE A 509 15.57 -21.04 -3.57
N LEU A 510 14.89 -19.98 -4.00
CA LEU A 510 15.46 -18.63 -4.05
C LEU A 510 15.72 -18.05 -2.66
N ILE A 511 14.92 -18.42 -1.65
CA ILE A 511 15.23 -18.14 -0.23
C ILE A 511 16.49 -18.90 0.21
N ALA A 512 16.62 -20.17 -0.17
CA ALA A 512 17.78 -21.00 0.18
C ALA A 512 19.09 -20.49 -0.43
N LEU A 513 19.04 -19.72 -1.53
CA LEU A 513 20.20 -19.05 -2.13
C LEU A 513 20.97 -18.18 -1.12
N VAL A 514 20.30 -17.67 -0.08
CA VAL A 514 20.90 -16.84 0.98
C VAL A 514 22.00 -17.58 1.75
N ALA A 515 22.03 -18.92 1.71
CA ALA A 515 23.10 -19.73 2.31
C ALA A 515 24.44 -19.62 1.56
N ASN A 516 24.42 -19.32 0.26
CA ASN A 516 25.62 -19.13 -0.55
C ASN A 516 25.82 -17.64 -0.86
N GLN A 517 26.78 -17.00 -0.19
CA GLN A 517 27.01 -15.56 -0.33
C GLN A 517 27.43 -15.15 -1.74
N GLU A 518 28.30 -15.93 -2.40
CA GLU A 518 28.76 -15.62 -3.76
C GLU A 518 27.62 -15.67 -4.77
N ALA A 519 26.82 -16.74 -4.73
CA ALA A 519 25.66 -16.90 -5.61
C ALA A 519 24.59 -15.83 -5.35
N LEU A 520 24.36 -15.48 -4.08
CA LEU A 520 23.44 -14.44 -3.68
C LEU A 520 23.83 -13.08 -4.26
N PHE A 521 25.08 -12.63 -4.06
CA PHE A 521 25.53 -11.33 -4.55
C PHE A 521 25.64 -11.30 -6.07
N THR A 522 25.98 -12.42 -6.70
CA THR A 522 25.93 -12.54 -8.16
C THR A 522 24.51 -12.35 -8.68
N PHE A 523 23.51 -12.94 -8.01
CA PHE A 523 22.12 -12.82 -8.41
C PHE A 523 21.53 -11.43 -8.12
N ILE A 524 21.81 -10.83 -6.95
CA ILE A 524 21.41 -9.44 -6.63
C ILE A 524 22.08 -8.43 -7.56
N GLY A 525 23.34 -8.67 -7.93
CA GLY A 525 24.07 -7.86 -8.91
C GLY A 525 23.53 -8.00 -10.34
N SER A 526 22.79 -9.08 -10.63
CA SER A 526 22.13 -9.29 -11.91
C SER A 526 20.79 -8.54 -12.00
N PRO A 527 20.33 -8.16 -13.21
CA PRO A 527 18.98 -7.62 -13.39
C PRO A 527 17.87 -8.67 -13.22
N GLY A 528 18.20 -9.94 -12.92
CA GLY A 528 17.29 -11.09 -13.01
C GLY A 528 16.29 -11.25 -11.87
N VAL A 529 16.46 -10.58 -10.74
CA VAL A 529 15.60 -10.78 -9.55
C VAL A 529 14.13 -10.42 -9.85
N LEU A 530 13.87 -9.22 -10.38
CA LEU A 530 12.52 -8.75 -10.72
C LEU A 530 11.88 -9.53 -11.89
N PRO A 531 12.58 -9.76 -13.02
CA PRO A 531 12.08 -10.62 -14.10
C PRO A 531 11.73 -12.03 -13.65
N THR A 532 12.46 -12.61 -12.69
CA THR A 532 12.14 -13.95 -12.16
C THR A 532 10.80 -13.96 -11.45
N CYS A 533 10.54 -12.98 -10.57
CA CYS A 533 9.24 -12.83 -9.91
C CYS A 533 8.12 -12.61 -10.94
N LEU A 534 8.35 -11.71 -11.90
CA LEU A 534 7.43 -11.43 -13.00
C LEU A 534 7.07 -12.71 -13.78
N ALA A 535 8.07 -13.50 -14.17
CA ALA A 535 7.90 -14.73 -14.90
C ALA A 535 7.08 -15.76 -14.11
N LEU A 536 7.33 -15.90 -12.81
CA LEU A 536 6.56 -16.81 -11.95
C LEU A 536 5.08 -16.40 -11.86
N LEU A 537 4.80 -15.12 -11.61
CA LEU A 537 3.41 -14.61 -11.56
C LEU A 537 2.72 -14.74 -12.91
N PHE A 538 3.42 -14.43 -14.00
CA PHE A 538 2.89 -14.53 -15.36
C PHE A 538 2.56 -15.98 -15.73
N LEU A 539 3.46 -16.93 -15.44
CA LEU A 539 3.23 -18.35 -15.70
C LEU A 539 2.01 -18.87 -14.94
N ILE A 540 1.81 -18.47 -13.68
CA ILE A 540 0.59 -18.84 -12.92
C ILE A 540 -0.67 -18.40 -13.67
N LEU A 541 -0.74 -17.14 -14.10
CA LEU A 541 -1.91 -16.64 -14.84
C LEU A 541 -2.09 -17.33 -16.18
N VAL A 542 -1.01 -17.60 -16.91
CA VAL A 542 -1.08 -18.31 -18.19
C VAL A 542 -1.67 -19.72 -17.99
N PHE A 543 -1.19 -20.46 -16.98
CA PHE A 543 -1.74 -21.78 -16.68
C PHE A 543 -3.21 -21.71 -16.20
N ASP A 544 -3.58 -20.72 -15.41
CA ASP A 544 -4.98 -20.49 -15.01
C ASP A 544 -5.86 -20.24 -16.24
N LYS A 545 -5.47 -19.33 -17.14
CA LYS A 545 -6.28 -19.01 -18.33
C LYS A 545 -6.37 -20.17 -19.32
N ILE A 546 -5.26 -20.87 -19.59
CA ILE A 546 -5.27 -22.02 -20.51
C ILE A 546 -6.15 -23.14 -19.96
N SER A 547 -6.04 -23.45 -18.67
CA SER A 547 -6.84 -24.50 -18.06
C SER A 547 -8.32 -24.13 -18.00
N ALA A 548 -8.67 -22.87 -17.73
CA ALA A 548 -10.05 -22.39 -17.79
C ALA A 548 -10.65 -22.51 -19.20
N VAL A 549 -9.92 -22.06 -20.22
CA VAL A 549 -10.37 -22.16 -21.64
C VAL A 549 -10.57 -23.62 -22.05
N PHE A 550 -9.66 -24.51 -21.65
CA PHE A 550 -9.77 -25.93 -21.96
C PHE A 550 -10.97 -26.59 -21.25
N CYS A 551 -11.20 -26.29 -19.97
CA CYS A 551 -12.36 -26.78 -19.22
C CYS A 551 -13.68 -26.30 -19.86
N ASN A 552 -13.76 -25.01 -20.20
CA ASN A 552 -14.95 -24.43 -20.84
C ASN A 552 -15.22 -25.06 -22.21
N TRP A 553 -14.18 -25.25 -23.02
CA TRP A 553 -14.30 -25.93 -24.31
C TRP A 553 -14.79 -27.38 -24.17
N ARG A 554 -14.26 -28.12 -23.19
CA ARG A 554 -14.67 -29.51 -22.92
C ARG A 554 -16.11 -29.60 -22.40
N LEU A 555 -16.52 -28.67 -21.55
CA LEU A 555 -17.88 -28.60 -20.98
C LEU A 555 -18.92 -28.26 -22.05
N LEU A 556 -18.63 -27.27 -22.91
CA LEU A 556 -19.50 -26.93 -24.03
C LEU A 556 -19.64 -28.09 -25.03
N LYS A 557 -18.55 -28.82 -25.26
CA LYS A 557 -18.56 -29.99 -26.16
C LYS A 557 -19.30 -31.19 -25.56
N SER A 558 -19.36 -31.33 -24.24
CA SER A 558 -20.03 -32.46 -23.57
C SER A 558 -21.54 -32.32 -23.51
N GLY A 559 -22.09 -31.12 -23.73
CA GLY A 559 -23.53 -30.85 -23.67
C GLY A 559 -24.15 -31.02 -22.28
N GLN A 560 -23.32 -31.07 -21.23
CA GLN A 560 -23.79 -31.19 -19.85
C GLN A 560 -24.37 -29.86 -19.35
N PRO A 561 -25.38 -29.89 -18.45
CA PRO A 561 -25.88 -28.67 -17.83
C PRO A 561 -24.76 -27.99 -17.04
N TYR A 562 -24.58 -26.68 -17.26
CA TYR A 562 -23.56 -25.86 -16.61
C TYR A 562 -24.19 -24.67 -15.89
N ALA A 563 -23.55 -24.21 -14.82
CA ALA A 563 -23.90 -22.98 -14.13
C ALA A 563 -22.92 -21.88 -14.58
N LEU A 564 -23.44 -20.69 -14.88
CA LEU A 564 -22.58 -19.53 -15.12
C LEU A 564 -22.05 -19.02 -13.77
N GLU A 565 -20.75 -18.75 -13.73
CA GLU A 565 -20.10 -18.18 -12.54
C GLU A 565 -20.44 -16.69 -12.36
N ARG A 566 -20.85 -16.02 -13.45
CA ARG A 566 -21.36 -14.66 -13.49
C ARG A 566 -22.79 -14.68 -14.01
N GLU A 567 -23.77 -14.35 -13.17
CA GLU A 567 -25.08 -13.95 -13.67
C GLU A 567 -24.89 -12.58 -14.32
N GLU A 568 -24.96 -12.52 -15.65
CA GLU A 568 -25.18 -11.24 -16.32
C GLU A 568 -26.58 -10.80 -15.89
N HIS A 569 -26.67 -9.77 -15.05
CA HIS A 569 -27.92 -9.03 -14.86
C HIS A 569 -28.24 -8.33 -16.18
N GLU A 570 -28.77 -9.07 -17.15
CA GLU A 570 -29.48 -8.48 -18.26
C GLU A 570 -30.69 -7.75 -17.68
N HIS A 571 -30.67 -6.43 -17.78
CA HIS A 571 -31.82 -5.58 -17.50
C HIS A 571 -32.97 -5.98 -18.44
N HIS A 572 -33.82 -6.89 -18.00
CA HIS A 572 -35.16 -7.01 -18.57
C HIS A 572 -35.96 -5.80 -18.07
N GLU A 573 -36.07 -4.79 -18.94
CA GLU A 573 -37.03 -3.71 -18.79
C GLU A 573 -38.46 -4.27 -18.67
N GLY A 574 -39.12 -3.91 -17.56
CA GLY A 574 -40.51 -3.47 -17.49
C GLY A 574 -41.61 -4.33 -18.13
N GLY A 575 -42.32 -5.08 -17.28
CA GLY A 575 -43.67 -5.57 -17.58
C GLY A 575 -44.44 -5.88 -16.31
N HIS A 576 -45.11 -4.88 -15.73
CA HIS A 576 -46.05 -5.07 -14.63
C HIS A 576 -47.26 -5.91 -15.07
N GLY A 577 -47.58 -6.95 -14.31
CA GLY A 577 -48.83 -7.69 -14.39
C GLY A 577 -49.08 -8.47 -13.10
N HIS A 578 -50.13 -8.07 -12.37
CA HIS A 578 -50.58 -8.66 -11.11
C HIS A 578 -51.00 -10.14 -11.25
N GLY A 579 -50.89 -10.90 -10.15
CA GLY A 579 -51.91 -11.88 -9.77
C GLY A 579 -51.47 -13.34 -9.57
N GLU A 580 -51.62 -13.78 -8.32
CA GLU A 580 -52.02 -15.12 -7.86
C GLU A 580 -51.04 -16.30 -7.88
N ALA A 581 -51.06 -16.97 -6.73
CA ALA A 581 -50.44 -18.24 -6.41
C ALA A 581 -50.99 -19.37 -7.28
N HIS A 582 -50.15 -20.35 -7.63
CA HIS A 582 -50.56 -21.75 -7.64
C HIS A 582 -49.36 -22.70 -7.53
N GLU A 583 -49.64 -23.77 -6.79
CA GLU A 583 -48.84 -24.93 -6.42
C GLU A 583 -48.91 -26.02 -7.53
N HIS A 584 -47.94 -26.96 -7.50
CA HIS A 584 -47.88 -28.28 -8.18
C HIS A 584 -47.18 -28.46 -9.57
N ALA A 585 -46.00 -29.11 -9.50
CA ALA A 585 -45.66 -30.45 -10.02
C ALA A 585 -45.68 -30.83 -11.54
N HIS A 586 -44.55 -31.45 -11.93
CA HIS A 586 -44.31 -32.52 -12.93
C HIS A 586 -44.26 -32.29 -14.47
N ALA A 587 -43.10 -32.73 -15.02
CA ALA A 587 -42.89 -33.60 -16.19
C ALA A 587 -42.71 -33.03 -17.62
N SER A 588 -41.52 -33.35 -18.17
CA SER A 588 -41.16 -33.81 -19.53
C SER A 588 -41.67 -33.13 -20.81
N GLY A 589 -40.75 -32.82 -21.72
CA GLY A 589 -41.04 -32.71 -23.17
C GLY A 589 -40.01 -31.94 -23.98
N HIS A 590 -39.32 -32.62 -24.90
CA HIS A 590 -38.35 -32.11 -25.88
C HIS A 590 -38.94 -31.08 -26.86
N ALA A 591 -38.13 -30.13 -27.35
CA ALA A 591 -37.89 -29.89 -28.79
C ALA A 591 -36.86 -28.76 -29.06
N HIS A 592 -35.99 -29.03 -30.04
CA HIS A 592 -34.96 -28.17 -30.63
C HIS A 592 -35.51 -26.91 -31.33
N HIS A 593 -34.75 -25.79 -31.32
CA HIS A 593 -34.11 -25.24 -32.54
C HIS A 593 -33.21 -24.01 -32.24
N ASP A 594 -31.99 -24.11 -32.78
CA ASP A 594 -31.06 -23.10 -33.30
C ASP A 594 -31.03 -21.65 -32.79
N SER A 595 -29.85 -21.26 -32.31
CA SER A 595 -29.20 -20.00 -32.69
C SER A 595 -27.67 -20.12 -32.49
N MET A 596 -26.96 -20.46 -33.57
CA MET A 596 -25.54 -20.15 -33.72
C MET A 596 -25.37 -18.62 -33.76
N ALA A 597 -25.03 -18.01 -32.63
CA ALA A 597 -24.60 -16.62 -32.59
C ALA A 597 -23.31 -16.49 -31.76
N SER A 598 -22.17 -16.55 -32.46
CA SER A 598 -21.01 -15.66 -32.25
C SER A 598 -20.70 -15.23 -30.79
N HIS A 599 -20.19 -16.15 -29.95
CA HIS A 599 -19.44 -15.77 -28.74
C HIS A 599 -17.98 -15.51 -29.08
N ARG A 600 -17.72 -14.35 -29.70
CA ARG A 600 -16.39 -13.75 -29.76
C ARG A 600 -16.52 -12.28 -29.37
N LYS A 601 -16.79 -12.03 -28.09
CA LYS A 601 -16.61 -10.70 -27.47
C LYS A 601 -15.37 -10.76 -26.59
N SER A 602 -14.33 -10.13 -27.10
CA SER A 602 -13.08 -9.81 -26.40
C SER A 602 -13.36 -9.16 -25.06
N ALA A 603 -12.54 -9.52 -24.06
CA ALA A 603 -12.52 -8.97 -22.71
C ALA A 603 -12.68 -7.44 -22.71
N ARG A 604 -13.84 -6.97 -22.23
CA ARG A 604 -14.00 -5.58 -21.80
C ARG A 604 -13.46 -5.48 -20.38
N TRP A 605 -12.45 -4.65 -20.20
CA TRP A 605 -11.98 -4.18 -18.90
C TRP A 605 -13.18 -3.55 -18.18
N SER A 606 -13.60 -4.11 -17.04
CA SER A 606 -14.66 -3.49 -16.24
C SER A 606 -14.08 -2.30 -15.50
N THR A 607 -14.25 -1.12 -16.11
CA THR A 607 -14.38 0.12 -15.36
C THR A 607 -15.79 0.16 -14.79
N TYR A 608 -15.94 0.56 -13.53
CA TYR A 608 -17.22 0.93 -12.94
C TYR A 608 -18.02 1.77 -13.93
N SER A 609 -19.25 1.37 -14.23
CA SER A 609 -20.19 2.15 -15.02
C SER A 609 -21.48 2.32 -14.25
N ASP A 610 -21.45 3.17 -13.23
CA ASP A 610 -22.61 3.94 -12.83
C ASP A 610 -22.31 5.41 -13.13
N THR A 611 -22.75 5.84 -14.30
CA THR A 611 -22.96 7.25 -14.58
C THR A 611 -24.40 7.39 -15.03
N GLU A 612 -25.25 7.84 -14.11
CA GLU A 612 -26.51 8.48 -14.47
C GLU A 612 -26.20 9.61 -15.48
N PRO A 613 -26.97 9.75 -16.57
CA PRO A 613 -26.78 10.85 -17.50
C PRO A 613 -27.36 12.14 -16.91
N LEU A 614 -26.51 12.94 -16.27
CA LEU A 614 -26.74 14.38 -16.10
C LEU A 614 -26.68 15.05 -17.49
N THR A 615 -27.77 14.97 -18.24
CA THR A 615 -27.97 15.83 -19.40
C THR A 615 -28.59 17.15 -18.96
N GLY A 616 -27.84 18.22 -19.12
CA GLY A 616 -28.35 19.60 -19.08
C GLY A 616 -27.50 20.47 -19.99
N ALA A 617 -27.79 20.44 -21.29
CA ALA A 617 -27.26 21.44 -22.22
C ALA A 617 -27.96 22.77 -21.97
N THR A 618 -27.20 23.82 -21.71
CA THR A 618 -27.58 25.19 -22.10
C THR A 618 -26.34 25.89 -22.66
N SER A 619 -26.40 26.14 -23.96
CA SER A 619 -25.57 27.07 -24.71
C SER A 619 -25.95 28.51 -24.36
N TYR A 620 -24.97 29.40 -24.21
CA TYR A 620 -25.10 30.81 -24.58
C TYR A 620 -23.76 31.38 -25.06
N GLU A 621 -23.89 32.32 -25.97
CA GLU A 621 -22.93 32.87 -26.92
C GLU A 621 -21.77 33.65 -26.31
N GLY A 622 -20.75 33.86 -27.13
CA GLY A 622 -19.63 34.73 -26.83
C GLY A 622 -20.02 36.21 -26.69
N GLY A 623 -19.30 36.88 -25.80
CA GLY A 623 -19.30 38.34 -25.63
C GLY A 623 -18.32 38.68 -24.53
N GLY A 624 -17.19 39.28 -24.91
CA GLY A 624 -16.12 39.63 -23.97
C GLY A 624 -16.54 40.71 -22.99
N GLN A 625 -16.11 40.57 -21.73
CA GLN A 625 -15.69 41.68 -20.88
C GLN A 625 -14.95 41.13 -19.65
N ALA A 626 -13.72 41.60 -19.48
CA ALA A 626 -12.86 41.30 -18.35
C ALA A 626 -13.40 41.93 -17.07
N TYR A 627 -13.50 41.16 -15.99
CA TYR A 627 -13.56 41.68 -14.63
C TYR A 627 -12.53 40.96 -13.76
N VAL A 628 -11.58 41.76 -13.28
CA VAL A 628 -10.52 41.42 -12.32
C VAL A 628 -11.14 41.33 -10.93
N MET A 629 -11.01 40.20 -10.23
CA MET A 629 -11.25 40.14 -8.78
C MET A 629 -9.95 40.35 -8.02
N SER A 630 -9.87 41.47 -7.32
CA SER A 630 -8.83 41.78 -6.33
C SER A 630 -9.03 40.93 -5.05
N PRO A 631 -7.97 40.46 -4.37
CA PRO A 631 -8.09 39.83 -3.06
C PRO A 631 -8.30 40.88 -1.96
N LEU A 632 -9.26 40.64 -1.08
CA LEU A 632 -9.49 41.38 0.17
C LEU A 632 -8.27 41.23 1.10
N MET A 633 -7.62 42.35 1.45
CA MET A 633 -6.58 42.43 2.47
C MET A 633 -7.21 42.55 3.87
N SER A 634 -6.75 41.73 4.82
CA SER A 634 -6.95 41.91 6.26
C SER A 634 -5.98 42.99 6.79
N PRO A 635 -6.34 43.77 7.84
CA PRO A 635 -5.48 44.84 8.36
C PRO A 635 -4.25 44.28 9.12
N PRO A 636 -3.11 45.01 9.15
CA PRO A 636 -1.88 44.52 9.74
C PRO A 636 -1.92 44.55 11.28
N MET A 637 -1.52 43.44 11.92
CA MET A 637 -1.21 43.42 13.35
C MET A 637 0.15 44.08 13.60
N MET A 638 0.19 45.00 14.57
CA MET A 638 1.42 45.68 15.03
C MET A 638 2.35 44.68 15.73
N SER A 639 3.61 44.65 15.33
CA SER A 639 4.69 43.93 16.02
C SER A 639 5.07 44.64 17.33
N PRO A 640 5.44 43.92 18.41
CA PRO A 640 5.99 44.53 19.62
C PRO A 640 7.42 45.08 19.39
N PRO A 641 7.85 46.10 20.16
CA PRO A 641 9.12 46.79 19.91
C PRO A 641 10.34 45.95 20.35
N VAL A 642 11.37 45.93 19.50
CA VAL A 642 12.70 45.35 19.78
C VAL A 642 13.59 46.43 20.41
N PRO A 643 14.34 46.15 21.50
CA PRO A 643 15.24 47.12 22.10
C PRO A 643 16.49 47.35 21.24
N SER A 644 16.86 48.62 21.13
CA SER A 644 17.94 49.20 20.33
C SER A 644 19.36 48.72 20.70
N PRO A 645 20.25 48.49 19.72
CA PRO A 645 21.69 48.37 19.94
C PRO A 645 22.43 49.70 19.70
N ASN A 646 23.45 49.96 20.53
CA ASN A 646 24.34 51.13 20.45
C ASN A 646 25.20 51.14 19.17
N PRO A 647 25.65 52.32 18.70
CA PRO A 647 26.24 52.51 17.37
C PRO A 647 27.77 52.44 17.38
N LEU A 648 28.37 51.87 16.33
CA LEU A 648 29.68 52.24 15.76
C LEU A 648 29.78 51.63 14.34
N ALA A 649 30.00 52.50 13.35
CA ALA A 649 30.02 52.28 11.89
C ALA A 649 31.37 51.66 11.39
N PRO A 650 31.65 51.48 10.07
CA PRO A 650 30.86 51.74 8.85
C PRO A 650 30.87 50.61 7.77
N SER A 651 29.94 50.70 6.80
CA SER A 651 29.89 49.93 5.53
C SER A 651 31.02 50.28 4.54
N PRO A 652 31.21 49.51 3.44
CA PRO A 652 30.52 49.87 2.19
C PRO A 652 30.12 48.72 1.22
N SER A 653 28.90 48.86 0.67
CA SER A 653 28.51 48.77 -0.76
C SER A 653 28.85 47.54 -1.66
N HIS A 654 27.83 46.83 -2.15
CA HIS A 654 27.39 46.77 -3.57
C HIS A 654 26.49 45.53 -3.83
N ALA A 655 25.29 45.77 -4.36
CA ALA A 655 24.42 44.80 -5.08
C ALA A 655 24.67 44.98 -6.61
N PRO A 656 24.15 44.18 -7.57
CA PRO A 656 22.92 43.39 -7.50
C PRO A 656 22.86 42.04 -8.27
N GLY A 657 21.81 41.24 -8.00
CA GLY A 657 21.20 40.39 -9.03
C GLY A 657 20.78 38.98 -8.60
N GLY A 658 19.46 38.77 -8.45
CA GLY A 658 18.81 37.53 -8.94
C GLY A 658 18.35 36.48 -7.93
N TYR A 659 17.02 36.33 -7.84
CA TYR A 659 16.23 35.15 -7.46
C TYR A 659 16.19 34.69 -5.98
N MET A 660 15.01 34.88 -5.37
CA MET A 660 14.56 34.24 -4.14
C MET A 660 14.28 32.74 -4.36
N PRO A 661 14.77 31.83 -3.50
CA PRO A 661 14.16 30.53 -3.30
C PRO A 661 13.06 30.59 -2.24
N VAL A 662 11.96 29.88 -2.52
CA VAL A 662 10.82 29.66 -1.63
C VAL A 662 11.30 28.93 -0.37
N SER A 663 10.97 29.50 0.79
CA SER A 663 11.34 29.03 2.12
C SER A 663 10.83 27.61 2.38
N GLY A 664 11.75 26.72 2.76
CA GLY A 664 11.44 25.47 3.44
C GLY A 664 10.93 25.77 4.85
N GLY A 665 9.93 25.00 5.29
CA GLY A 665 9.43 25.02 6.66
C GLY A 665 10.49 24.49 7.62
N GLN A 666 10.90 25.37 8.53
CA GLN A 666 11.81 25.09 9.63
C GLN A 666 11.19 24.18 10.68
N ASN A 667 11.97 23.21 11.12
CA ASN A 667 11.83 22.53 12.40
C ASN A 667 11.98 23.54 13.55
N TYR A 668 11.01 23.56 14.45
CA TYR A 668 11.25 23.95 15.85
C TYR A 668 10.57 22.93 16.75
N GLY A 669 11.37 22.41 17.69
CA GLY A 669 10.95 21.43 18.66
C GLY A 669 9.99 21.98 19.71
N ALA A 670 9.17 21.06 20.21
CA ALA A 670 8.72 20.97 21.59
C ALA A 670 8.61 19.47 21.91
#